data_AF-A0A1Y1R8V4-F1
#
_entry.id   AF-A0A1Y1R8V4-F1
#
_cell.length_a   1.000
_cell.length_b   1.000
_cell.length_c   1.000
_cell.angle_alpha   90.00
_cell.angle_beta   90.00
_cell.angle_gamma   90.00
#
_symmetry.space_group_name_H-M   'P 1'
#
loop_
_entity.id
_entity.type
_entity.pdbx_description
1 polymer ?
#
loop_
_entity_poly.entity_id
_entity_poly.type
_entity_poly.pdbx_seq_one_letter_code
_entity_poly.pdbx_strand_id
1 'polypeptide(L)'
;MDDYLVTGRRYLLIFAGFLLALVYVLPQAKAHENHDHAEEQRESAAVPGDGFVSPSETIVAPAVRHNDWDDPFLIGAVATVNTADLPRTPKSQNFFPTEIYNNCKASSAEADKADEHYIRNIISNIVIRDEPFPGIVCFMHEADYYARRDVLQKKIVTYIEQLPDNDQVKALENHAWLLMYLGEFNEVLALFGPSGQYNPVAEQNGSIIFAISQAYFRLGQYREAYPYGVRANRLLTDSVLDTRWHVMLIELGLQGRRFLDEPDSGIFEKSSIRTLFPYRDWESFPFEDVTEAMGIDRWGGNGSISFIDLDNDNWDELVWERKYMPPQVYKNLKGKAFRKIPAEDLVANLGSPIIFSAGDMDNDGRPDLFRHCCNYDGPGPTQVLKNMGNLTFKDITESSGLAHNEGSGMVVAWSDYDLDGYLDIVIADNWGPNRLYRNRGDGTYENTTARAGLRTKATVGISFGDYNNDGWPDIWAQGWDAKWLYRNNQDGTFTDVSEEAGLGEQLGQKGYMSFMFDYNNDGHMDLFAGQYVVSSDEKWGFGPICTCSNLLADEGYSKREWRSATTIFKNNGDGTFINIAGSSRFIPLGMMGSNHGDWNNDGYEDLLFGAGGPYMQQAEPFLFYENNGDDTFTNITPFEMLSLFGKGHGSAFTDFNHDGFLDVATNNGGAAPGDLWPSLLLRNKGNDNHWLRIKLKAELPDTNAMAVGARVTLYADDMLQVKEVQSGGQFGATNSLVLHFGLADHTAVDKIVIRWPNRDLQETVIENLDVNQEIEVSQRTGKYRVLWAKPPAILQVGKRR
;
A
#
# COMPACT_ATOMS: atom_id res chain seq x y z
N MET A 1 -50.22 8.24 20.55
CA MET A 1 -50.71 9.25 21.51
C MET A 1 -50.71 8.58 22.87
N ASP A 2 -50.13 9.25 23.86
CA ASP A 2 -49.94 8.83 25.26
C ASP A 2 -48.72 7.99 25.65
N ASP A 3 -47.56 8.19 24.99
CA ASP A 3 -46.24 7.89 25.60
C ASP A 3 -45.11 8.87 25.20
N TYR A 4 -45.46 10.01 24.59
CA TYR A 4 -44.51 11.00 24.05
C TYR A 4 -44.36 12.29 24.88
N LEU A 5 -44.83 12.33 26.13
CA LEU A 5 -44.98 13.58 26.90
C LEU A 5 -44.20 13.68 28.22
N VAL A 6 -43.28 12.77 28.53
CA VAL A 6 -42.52 12.83 29.81
C VAL A 6 -41.02 13.11 29.65
N THR A 7 -40.47 13.08 28.43
CA THR A 7 -39.02 13.32 28.19
C THR A 7 -38.67 14.76 27.78
N GLY A 8 -39.68 15.61 27.51
CA GLY A 8 -39.51 16.98 26.98
C GLY A 8 -39.28 18.11 28.00
N ARG A 9 -39.06 17.82 29.29
CA ARG A 9 -38.91 18.87 30.34
C ARG A 9 -37.57 18.91 31.08
N ARG A 10 -36.57 18.13 30.65
CA ARG A 10 -35.20 18.21 31.21
C ARG A 10 -34.17 18.90 30.30
N TYR A 11 -34.51 19.20 29.06
CA TYR A 11 -33.59 19.82 28.09
C TYR A 11 -33.66 21.36 28.02
N LEU A 12 -34.53 22.01 28.80
CA LEU A 12 -34.71 23.47 28.76
C LEU A 12 -33.91 24.27 29.81
N LEU A 13 -33.02 23.62 30.59
CA LEU A 13 -32.25 24.27 31.67
C LEU A 13 -30.73 24.28 31.46
N ILE A 14 -30.24 23.76 30.34
CA ILE A 14 -28.79 23.74 30.02
C ILE A 14 -28.44 24.80 28.94
N PHE A 15 -29.44 25.35 28.24
CA PHE A 15 -29.23 26.34 27.18
C PHE A 15 -29.09 27.81 27.64
N ALA A 16 -29.10 28.09 28.95
CA ALA A 16 -29.00 29.45 29.50
C ALA A 16 -27.64 29.78 30.13
N GLY A 17 -26.65 28.89 30.07
CA GLY A 17 -25.36 29.04 30.76
C GLY A 17 -24.16 29.46 29.89
N PHE A 18 -24.26 29.42 28.56
CA PHE A 18 -23.11 29.59 27.66
C PHE A 18 -23.08 30.91 26.88
N LEU A 19 -23.96 31.85 27.21
CA LEU A 19 -24.07 33.16 26.58
C LEU A 19 -23.54 34.26 27.54
N LEU A 20 -22.28 34.13 27.98
CA LEU A 20 -21.59 35.15 28.80
C LEU A 20 -20.08 34.90 28.93
N ALA A 21 -19.35 34.88 27.81
CA ALA A 21 -17.90 35.16 27.78
C ALA A 21 -17.42 35.37 26.33
N LEU A 22 -17.92 36.42 25.69
CA LEU A 22 -17.19 37.11 24.62
C LEU A 22 -16.93 38.53 25.12
N VAL A 23 -15.87 39.15 24.58
CA VAL A 23 -15.41 40.54 24.70
C VAL A 23 -14.15 40.76 25.57
N TYR A 24 -13.15 41.36 24.90
CA TYR A 24 -11.83 41.93 25.27
C TYR A 24 -10.61 41.00 25.05
N VAL A 25 -9.54 41.26 24.26
CA VAL A 25 -9.01 42.43 23.50
C VAL A 25 -7.90 41.95 22.51
N LEU A 26 -7.82 42.57 21.35
CA LEU A 26 -6.61 42.82 20.51
C LEU A 26 -6.48 44.37 20.37
N PRO A 27 -5.40 45.01 19.83
CA PRO A 27 -4.16 44.52 19.17
C PRO A 27 -2.87 45.31 19.56
N GLN A 28 -1.69 44.96 19.02
CA GLN A 28 -0.83 45.88 18.21
C GLN A 28 0.49 45.25 17.70
N ALA A 29 0.91 45.78 16.54
CA ALA A 29 2.00 45.39 15.65
C ALA A 29 3.38 45.99 15.99
N LYS A 30 4.46 45.51 15.33
CA LYS A 30 5.44 46.37 14.63
C LYS A 30 6.43 45.61 13.73
N ALA A 31 6.67 46.23 12.58
CA ALA A 31 7.60 45.88 11.50
C ALA A 31 9.06 46.29 11.80
N HIS A 32 9.99 45.74 11.03
CA HIS A 32 11.23 46.43 10.66
C HIS A 32 11.69 46.01 9.24
N GLU A 33 12.10 47.02 8.48
CA GLU A 33 12.47 47.03 7.07
C GLU A 33 13.98 47.33 6.89
N ASN A 34 14.52 46.90 5.73
CA ASN A 34 15.62 47.43 4.90
C ASN A 34 17.10 47.32 5.34
N HIS A 35 17.96 46.74 4.49
CA HIS A 35 18.67 47.46 3.40
C HIS A 35 19.65 46.57 2.57
N ASP A 36 19.53 46.69 1.25
CA ASP A 36 20.51 46.83 0.13
C ASP A 36 21.93 46.22 0.12
N HIS A 37 22.25 45.56 -1.01
CA HIS A 37 23.28 45.90 -2.05
C HIS A 37 23.61 44.63 -2.88
N ALA A 38 23.32 44.52 -4.18
CA ALA A 38 23.87 45.16 -5.40
C ALA A 38 25.17 44.52 -5.96
N GLU A 39 25.16 44.31 -7.29
CA GLU A 39 26.29 44.11 -8.24
C GLU A 39 27.01 42.74 -8.27
N GLU A 40 27.49 42.20 -9.39
CA GLU A 40 27.29 42.38 -10.85
C GLU A 40 28.15 41.28 -11.55
N GLN A 41 27.73 40.90 -12.76
CA GLN A 41 28.56 40.60 -13.95
C GLN A 41 29.34 39.27 -14.16
N ARG A 42 28.96 38.66 -15.30
CA ARG A 42 29.76 38.27 -16.49
C ARG A 42 30.36 36.86 -16.56
N GLU A 43 29.90 36.04 -17.53
CA GLU A 43 30.50 35.79 -18.86
C GLU A 43 31.78 34.92 -18.75
N SER A 44 32.04 33.84 -19.49
CA SER A 44 31.59 33.39 -20.81
C SER A 44 32.22 32.02 -21.14
N ALA A 45 31.64 31.36 -22.16
CA ALA A 45 32.26 30.53 -23.22
C ALA A 45 33.10 29.29 -22.80
N ALA A 46 32.65 28.06 -23.06
CA ALA A 46 32.53 27.36 -24.36
C ALA A 46 33.89 27.06 -25.03
N VAL A 47 34.14 25.78 -25.34
CA VAL A 47 34.45 25.20 -26.67
C VAL A 47 34.84 23.71 -26.54
N PRO A 48 34.57 22.86 -27.56
CA PRO A 48 34.32 21.41 -27.47
C PRO A 48 35.41 20.55 -28.16
N GLY A 49 35.21 19.23 -28.21
CA GLY A 49 35.93 18.39 -29.19
C GLY A 49 35.92 16.87 -28.91
N ASP A 50 34.99 16.18 -29.57
CA ASP A 50 35.13 14.96 -30.39
C ASP A 50 36.05 13.78 -30.00
N GLY A 51 35.51 12.55 -30.20
CA GLY A 51 36.31 11.45 -30.76
C GLY A 51 35.97 10.01 -30.35
N PHE A 52 35.02 9.39 -31.06
CA PHE A 52 34.96 7.99 -31.57
C PHE A 52 35.68 6.81 -30.84
N VAL A 53 34.99 5.66 -30.72
CA VAL A 53 35.18 4.39 -31.48
C VAL A 53 34.48 3.21 -30.76
N SER A 54 33.69 2.42 -31.50
CA SER A 54 33.25 1.03 -31.19
C SER A 54 33.88 0.07 -32.24
N PRO A 55 33.56 -1.25 -32.34
CA PRO A 55 33.18 -2.30 -31.38
C PRO A 55 34.00 -3.61 -31.63
N SER A 56 33.77 -4.71 -30.87
CA SER A 56 33.94 -6.09 -31.39
C SER A 56 33.30 -7.17 -30.50
N GLU A 57 32.21 -7.77 -31.01
CA GLU A 57 31.97 -9.21 -31.31
C GLU A 57 33.06 -10.24 -30.92
N THR A 58 32.85 -11.54 -30.61
CA THR A 58 31.74 -12.53 -30.57
C THR A 58 32.37 -13.85 -30.07
N ILE A 59 31.62 -14.82 -29.49
CA ILE A 59 31.69 -16.27 -29.79
C ILE A 59 30.48 -17.00 -29.16
N VAL A 60 29.96 -17.97 -29.92
CA VAL A 60 28.67 -18.65 -29.81
C VAL A 60 28.85 -20.18 -29.66
N ALA A 61 27.92 -20.82 -28.92
CA ALA A 61 27.36 -22.20 -29.06
C ALA A 61 28.11 -23.45 -28.50
N PRO A 62 27.46 -24.65 -28.39
CA PRO A 62 26.08 -25.00 -27.94
C PRO A 62 25.94 -26.37 -27.17
N ALA A 63 24.68 -26.71 -26.78
CA ALA A 63 24.04 -28.06 -26.71
C ALA A 63 24.32 -29.01 -25.50
N VAL A 64 23.47 -29.92 -24.98
CA VAL A 64 22.09 -30.44 -25.20
C VAL A 64 21.78 -31.56 -24.14
N ARG A 65 20.49 -31.77 -23.76
CA ARG A 65 19.75 -33.01 -23.33
C ARG A 65 19.64 -33.53 -21.86
N HIS A 66 18.36 -33.55 -21.42
CA HIS A 66 17.49 -34.62 -20.87
C HIS A 66 17.67 -35.28 -19.48
N ASN A 67 16.57 -35.17 -18.70
CA ASN A 67 15.89 -36.11 -17.78
C ASN A 67 16.58 -36.53 -16.46
N ASP A 68 15.96 -36.22 -15.31
CA ASP A 68 15.00 -37.12 -14.63
C ASP A 68 14.30 -36.39 -13.46
N TRP A 69 13.10 -36.86 -13.14
CA TRP A 69 12.21 -36.34 -12.09
C TRP A 69 12.79 -36.64 -10.70
N ASP A 70 13.12 -35.60 -9.93
CA ASP A 70 13.18 -35.59 -8.46
C ASP A 70 13.36 -34.12 -8.02
N ASP A 71 12.23 -33.47 -7.70
CA ASP A 71 12.15 -32.05 -7.36
C ASP A 71 11.90 -31.87 -5.85
N PRO A 72 12.88 -31.40 -5.07
CA PRO A 72 12.62 -30.74 -3.80
C PRO A 72 12.65 -29.23 -4.00
N PHE A 73 11.48 -28.60 -3.91
CA PHE A 73 11.29 -27.16 -3.70
C PHE A 73 12.35 -26.60 -2.74
N LEU A 74 13.32 -25.87 -3.31
CA LEU A 74 14.42 -25.24 -2.60
C LEU A 74 13.92 -23.92 -1.98
N ILE A 75 13.39 -24.01 -0.76
CA ILE A 75 13.28 -22.86 0.14
C ILE A 75 14.62 -22.75 0.86
N GLY A 76 15.47 -21.81 0.43
CA GLY A 76 16.78 -21.61 1.04
C GLY A 76 17.73 -20.80 0.16
N ALA A 77 17.44 -19.52 -0.05
CA ALA A 77 18.44 -18.56 -0.50
C ALA A 77 18.15 -17.19 0.13
N VAL A 78 18.82 -16.91 1.26
CA VAL A 78 19.04 -15.53 1.71
C VAL A 78 20.11 -14.95 0.78
N ALA A 79 19.76 -14.00 -0.06
CA ALA A 79 20.70 -13.32 -0.93
C ALA A 79 21.59 -12.39 -0.09
N THR A 80 22.87 -12.70 0.04
CA THR A 80 23.88 -11.75 0.52
C THR A 80 24.15 -10.72 -0.57
N VAL A 81 23.76 -9.46 -0.35
CA VAL A 81 24.09 -8.32 -1.23
C VAL A 81 25.53 -7.87 -0.97
N ASN A 82 26.32 -7.67 -2.04
CA ASN A 82 27.72 -7.24 -1.97
C ASN A 82 27.81 -5.70 -2.06
N THR A 83 28.31 -5.03 -1.02
CA THR A 83 28.18 -3.57 -0.78
C THR A 83 29.37 -2.72 -1.24
N ALA A 84 30.04 -3.06 -2.34
CA ALA A 84 31.36 -2.48 -2.66
C ALA A 84 31.38 -1.12 -3.40
N ASP A 85 30.27 -0.59 -3.92
CA ASP A 85 30.31 0.60 -4.80
C ASP A 85 29.27 1.68 -4.43
N LEU A 86 29.65 2.64 -3.57
CA LEU A 86 28.86 3.86 -3.28
C LEU A 86 29.74 5.14 -3.43
N PRO A 87 29.36 6.13 -4.27
CA PRO A 87 30.02 7.43 -4.34
C PRO A 87 29.48 8.45 -3.31
N ARG A 88 30.34 9.37 -2.87
CA ARG A 88 30.09 10.41 -1.83
C ARG A 88 29.78 11.78 -2.43
N THR A 89 28.74 12.50 -1.99
CA THR A 89 28.60 13.99 -2.07
C THR A 89 27.55 14.54 -1.02
N PRO A 90 27.20 15.86 -0.93
CA PRO A 90 27.54 16.73 0.21
C PRO A 90 26.31 17.26 1.00
N LYS A 91 26.57 18.08 2.04
CA LYS A 91 25.68 18.45 3.15
C LYS A 91 24.66 19.58 2.86
N SER A 92 23.44 19.46 3.38
CA SER A 92 22.53 20.57 3.71
C SER A 92 21.70 20.26 5.00
N GLN A 93 21.21 21.32 5.66
CA GLN A 93 20.69 21.47 7.04
C GLN A 93 19.14 21.33 7.11
N ASN A 94 18.37 21.26 8.22
CA ASN A 94 18.36 20.51 9.48
C ASN A 94 17.11 20.93 10.31
N PHE A 95 16.28 19.99 10.77
CA PHE A 95 15.44 20.16 11.97
C PHE A 95 15.41 18.83 12.76
N PHE A 96 15.73 18.88 14.07
CA PHE A 96 16.04 17.78 15.03
C PHE A 96 17.49 17.22 14.98
N PRO A 97 18.06 16.80 16.13
CA PRO A 97 19.47 17.01 16.43
C PRO A 97 20.40 16.21 15.53
N THR A 98 21.07 16.94 14.66
CA THR A 98 22.10 16.50 13.70
C THR A 98 23.19 15.58 14.21
N GLU A 99 23.38 15.43 15.52
CA GLU A 99 24.46 14.59 16.06
C GLU A 99 24.27 13.11 15.70
N ILE A 100 23.03 12.61 15.64
CA ILE A 100 22.79 11.18 15.33
C ILE A 100 23.00 10.90 13.83
N TYR A 101 22.53 11.80 12.95
CA TYR A 101 22.69 11.66 11.50
C TYR A 101 24.14 11.94 11.02
N ASN A 102 24.87 12.88 11.66
CA ASN A 102 26.24 13.21 11.26
C ASN A 102 27.30 12.20 11.70
N ASN A 103 27.04 11.37 12.72
CA ASN A 103 28.04 10.41 13.23
C ASN A 103 28.35 9.26 12.27
N CYS A 104 27.53 9.05 11.23
CA CYS A 104 27.74 7.99 10.23
C CYS A 104 28.70 8.39 9.09
N LYS A 105 29.19 9.65 9.03
CA LYS A 105 30.11 10.12 7.97
C LYS A 105 31.59 10.27 8.39
N ALA A 106 31.99 9.74 9.54
CA ALA A 106 33.34 9.95 10.08
C ALA A 106 34.36 8.84 9.73
N SER A 107 35.63 9.22 9.57
CA SER A 107 36.75 8.35 9.21
C SER A 107 37.01 7.23 10.23
N SER A 108 37.67 6.16 9.80
CA SER A 108 37.81 4.86 10.49
C SER A 108 38.46 4.85 11.88
N ALA A 109 38.87 5.99 12.44
CA ALA A 109 39.39 6.09 13.81
C ALA A 109 38.42 6.79 14.80
N GLU A 110 37.42 7.52 14.29
CA GLU A 110 36.30 8.06 15.10
C GLU A 110 35.15 7.04 15.23
N ALA A 111 35.15 6.03 14.36
CA ALA A 111 34.23 4.88 14.39
C ALA A 111 34.25 4.14 15.74
N ASP A 112 35.42 3.90 16.36
CA ASP A 112 35.49 3.15 17.63
C ASP A 112 34.89 3.90 18.84
N LYS A 113 34.89 5.24 18.84
CA LYS A 113 34.26 6.06 19.89
C LYS A 113 32.78 6.32 19.63
N ALA A 114 32.43 6.50 18.35
CA ALA A 114 31.04 6.48 17.92
C ALA A 114 30.41 5.12 18.27
N ASP A 115 31.15 4.02 18.14
CA ASP A 115 30.75 2.66 18.51
C ASP A 115 30.44 2.53 19.99
N GLU A 116 31.26 3.08 20.89
CA GLU A 116 30.98 2.96 22.33
C GLU A 116 29.72 3.75 22.73
N HIS A 117 29.48 4.93 22.12
CA HIS A 117 28.26 5.71 22.31
C HIS A 117 27.03 5.06 21.65
N TYR A 118 27.20 4.49 20.45
CA TYR A 118 26.18 3.79 19.67
C TYR A 118 25.76 2.47 20.32
N ILE A 119 26.74 1.69 20.79
CA ILE A 119 26.54 0.48 21.58
C ILE A 119 25.86 0.82 22.90
N ARG A 120 26.28 1.90 23.60
CA ARG A 120 25.58 2.36 24.81
C ARG A 120 24.14 2.80 24.51
N ASN A 121 23.86 3.44 23.38
CA ASN A 121 22.50 3.80 22.99
C ASN A 121 21.65 2.57 22.68
N ILE A 122 22.15 1.61 21.88
CA ILE A 122 21.48 0.32 21.62
C ILE A 122 21.22 -0.41 22.93
N ILE A 123 22.24 -0.56 23.76
CA ILE A 123 22.15 -1.23 25.06
C ILE A 123 21.18 -0.49 25.99
N SER A 124 21.23 0.84 26.04
CA SER A 124 20.31 1.65 26.85
C SER A 124 18.87 1.53 26.34
N ASN A 125 18.64 1.39 25.03
CA ASN A 125 17.31 1.16 24.47
C ASN A 125 16.83 -0.29 24.68
N ILE A 126 17.75 -1.27 24.66
CA ILE A 126 17.49 -2.68 25.05
C ILE A 126 17.10 -2.78 26.54
N VAL A 127 17.50 -1.84 27.40
CA VAL A 127 17.32 -1.95 28.86
C VAL A 127 16.30 -0.95 29.44
N ILE A 128 16.18 0.27 28.89
CA ILE A 128 15.62 1.41 29.62
C ILE A 128 14.23 1.87 29.12
N ARG A 129 13.76 1.50 27.92
CA ARG A 129 12.48 2.03 27.42
C ARG A 129 11.43 0.97 27.06
N ASP A 130 10.20 1.20 27.53
CA ASP A 130 8.95 0.58 27.06
C ASP A 130 8.53 1.08 25.66
N GLU A 131 9.48 1.59 24.86
CA GLU A 131 9.15 2.15 23.54
C GLU A 131 8.84 1.05 22.54
N PRO A 132 7.89 1.30 21.61
CA PRO A 132 7.58 0.37 20.56
C PRO A 132 8.83 0.12 19.68
N PHE A 133 9.23 -1.14 19.57
CA PHE A 133 10.39 -1.64 18.80
C PHE A 133 10.55 -1.12 17.36
N PRO A 134 9.49 -0.75 16.60
CA PRO A 134 9.65 -0.22 15.24
C PRO A 134 10.61 0.96 15.15
N GLY A 135 10.64 1.84 16.16
CA GLY A 135 11.57 2.97 16.19
C GLY A 135 13.04 2.52 16.23
N ILE A 136 13.37 1.50 17.01
CA ILE A 136 14.76 1.05 17.22
C ILE A 136 15.41 0.55 15.93
N VAL A 137 14.65 -0.16 15.08
CA VAL A 137 15.14 -0.71 13.80
C VAL A 137 15.25 0.38 12.73
N CYS A 138 14.39 1.41 12.76
CA CYS A 138 14.49 2.57 11.88
C CYS A 138 15.79 3.37 12.06
N PHE A 139 16.45 3.29 13.23
CA PHE A 139 17.70 4.01 13.53
C PHE A 139 18.99 3.23 13.17
N MET A 140 18.89 1.97 12.75
CA MET A 140 20.05 1.17 12.36
C MET A 140 20.26 1.27 10.85
N HIS A 141 21.40 1.82 10.43
CA HIS A 141 21.84 1.62 9.05
C HIS A 141 22.20 0.14 8.90
N GLU A 142 21.33 -0.62 8.25
CA GLU A 142 21.38 -2.08 8.14
C GLU A 142 22.76 -2.60 7.72
N ALA A 143 23.41 -1.91 6.77
CA ALA A 143 24.75 -2.24 6.31
C ALA A 143 25.81 -2.16 7.43
N ASP A 144 25.67 -1.23 8.38
CA ASP A 144 26.59 -1.09 9.52
C ASP A 144 26.39 -2.19 10.55
N TYR A 145 25.14 -2.62 10.78
CA TYR A 145 24.86 -3.77 11.66
C TYR A 145 25.48 -5.05 11.11
N TYR A 146 25.18 -5.41 9.85
CA TYR A 146 25.68 -6.66 9.29
C TYR A 146 27.20 -6.67 9.17
N ALA A 147 27.83 -5.54 8.83
CA ALA A 147 29.29 -5.44 8.79
C ALA A 147 29.96 -5.64 10.17
N ARG A 148 29.23 -5.44 11.27
CA ARG A 148 29.76 -5.48 12.64
C ARG A 148 29.03 -6.48 13.55
N ARG A 149 28.18 -7.33 12.97
CA ARG A 149 27.23 -8.20 13.67
C ARG A 149 27.90 -8.97 14.81
N ASP A 150 28.94 -9.73 14.51
CA ASP A 150 29.58 -10.62 15.49
C ASP A 150 30.14 -9.85 16.70
N VAL A 151 30.71 -8.67 16.44
CA VAL A 151 31.25 -7.80 17.49
C VAL A 151 30.13 -7.21 18.33
N LEU A 152 29.05 -6.75 17.71
CA LEU A 152 27.89 -6.19 18.40
C LEU A 152 27.19 -7.24 19.25
N GLN A 153 26.94 -8.42 18.69
CA GLN A 153 26.30 -9.55 19.41
C GLN A 153 27.09 -9.95 20.64
N LYS A 154 28.42 -10.11 20.51
CA LYS A 154 29.28 -10.43 21.65
C LYS A 154 29.22 -9.37 22.75
N LYS A 155 29.21 -8.08 22.38
CA LYS A 155 29.13 -6.97 23.33
C LYS A 155 27.77 -6.89 24.03
N ILE A 156 26.66 -7.13 23.30
CA ILE A 156 25.30 -7.19 23.87
C ILE A 156 25.23 -8.31 24.91
N VAL A 157 25.66 -9.53 24.55
CA VAL A 157 25.71 -10.68 25.47
C VAL A 157 26.53 -10.35 26.73
N THR A 158 27.74 -9.81 26.55
CA THR A 158 28.63 -9.46 27.67
C THR A 158 28.01 -8.41 28.59
N TYR A 159 27.26 -7.46 28.03
CA TYR A 159 26.59 -6.44 28.81
C TYR A 159 25.39 -7.00 29.59
N ILE A 160 24.57 -7.85 28.96
CA ILE A 160 23.41 -8.48 29.60
C ILE A 160 23.87 -9.32 30.80
N GLU A 161 25.01 -10.00 30.71
CA GLU A 161 25.61 -10.76 31.83
C GLU A 161 26.06 -9.87 33.01
N GLN A 162 26.24 -8.56 32.79
CA GLN A 162 26.64 -7.60 33.82
C GLN A 162 25.45 -6.89 34.49
N LEU A 163 24.24 -7.10 33.99
CA LEU A 163 23.02 -6.50 34.54
C LEU A 163 22.55 -7.21 35.83
N PRO A 164 21.83 -6.50 36.71
CA PRO A 164 21.08 -7.14 37.79
C PRO A 164 20.03 -8.12 37.24
N ASP A 165 19.77 -9.21 37.97
CA ASP A 165 18.82 -10.27 37.56
C ASP A 165 17.44 -9.74 37.09
N ASN A 166 16.93 -8.69 37.75
CA ASN A 166 15.64 -8.09 37.41
C ASN A 166 15.63 -7.38 36.03
N ASP A 167 16.77 -6.82 35.62
CA ASP A 167 16.90 -6.11 34.33
C ASP A 167 17.34 -7.07 33.21
N GLN A 168 18.00 -8.18 33.58
CA GLN A 168 18.54 -9.17 32.66
C GLN A 168 17.46 -9.84 31.81
N VAL A 169 16.32 -10.20 32.41
CA VAL A 169 15.21 -10.85 31.69
C VAL A 169 14.63 -9.95 30.60
N LYS A 170 14.45 -8.65 30.90
CA LYS A 170 13.94 -7.69 29.93
C LYS A 170 14.93 -7.42 28.80
N ALA A 171 16.22 -7.33 29.14
CA ALA A 171 17.28 -7.16 28.16
C ALA A 171 17.41 -8.39 27.22
N LEU A 172 17.24 -9.60 27.75
CA LEU A 172 17.21 -10.84 26.97
C LEU A 172 16.00 -10.91 26.03
N GLU A 173 14.82 -10.52 26.51
CA GLU A 173 13.61 -10.41 25.67
C GLU A 173 13.83 -9.43 24.52
N ASN A 174 14.35 -8.25 24.82
CA ASN A 174 14.61 -7.22 23.82
C ASN A 174 15.70 -7.65 22.82
N HIS A 175 16.70 -8.41 23.27
CA HIS A 175 17.73 -8.99 22.40
C HIS A 175 17.16 -10.05 21.45
N ALA A 176 16.30 -10.95 21.95
CA ALA A 176 15.63 -11.95 21.12
C ALA A 176 14.80 -11.28 20.01
N TRP A 177 14.04 -10.24 20.32
CA TRP A 177 13.25 -9.51 19.32
C TRP A 177 14.12 -8.70 18.37
N LEU A 178 15.19 -8.05 18.83
CA LEU A 178 16.14 -7.39 17.93
C LEU A 178 16.67 -8.36 16.86
N LEU A 179 17.06 -9.57 17.27
CA LEU A 179 17.50 -10.61 16.34
C LEU A 179 16.38 -11.02 15.38
N MET A 180 15.15 -11.20 15.87
CA MET A 180 13.98 -11.47 15.02
C MET A 180 13.78 -10.38 13.96
N TYR A 181 13.76 -9.10 14.35
CA TYR A 181 13.57 -7.96 13.45
C TYR A 181 14.67 -7.86 12.39
N LEU A 182 15.88 -8.33 12.69
CA LEU A 182 17.02 -8.37 11.78
C LEU A 182 17.06 -9.66 10.94
N GLY A 183 16.11 -10.57 11.09
CA GLY A 183 16.07 -11.83 10.35
C GLY A 183 17.09 -12.88 10.83
N GLU A 184 17.66 -12.70 12.02
CA GLU A 184 18.69 -13.57 12.59
C GLU A 184 18.08 -14.78 13.32
N PHE A 185 17.19 -15.51 12.65
CA PHE A 185 16.41 -16.60 13.24
C PHE A 185 17.28 -17.73 13.80
N ASN A 186 18.36 -18.09 13.10
CA ASN A 186 19.29 -19.11 13.59
C ASN A 186 20.01 -18.67 14.88
N GLU A 187 20.30 -17.37 15.02
CA GLU A 187 20.92 -16.82 16.23
C GLU A 187 19.94 -16.84 17.41
N VAL A 188 18.65 -16.54 17.16
CA VAL A 188 17.59 -16.70 18.16
C VAL A 188 17.56 -18.13 18.67
N LEU A 189 17.62 -19.12 17.78
CA LEU A 189 17.64 -20.54 18.17
C LEU A 189 18.93 -20.95 18.87
N ALA A 190 20.09 -20.41 18.47
CA ALA A 190 21.38 -20.71 19.09
C ALA A 190 21.49 -20.16 20.52
N LEU A 191 20.91 -18.99 20.79
CA LEU A 191 20.96 -18.35 22.10
C LEU A 191 19.81 -18.78 23.02
N PHE A 192 18.59 -18.84 22.50
CA PHE A 192 17.37 -19.01 23.30
C PHE A 192 16.68 -20.36 23.10
N GLY A 193 17.02 -21.11 22.06
CA GLY A 193 16.43 -22.41 21.76
C GLY A 193 16.76 -23.51 22.78
N PRO A 194 16.30 -24.76 22.55
CA PRO A 194 16.34 -25.83 23.56
C PRO A 194 17.74 -26.24 24.04
N SER A 195 18.80 -25.92 23.30
CA SER A 195 20.20 -26.14 23.70
C SER A 195 20.98 -24.83 23.85
N GLY A 196 20.28 -23.69 23.80
CA GLY A 196 20.89 -22.37 23.79
C GLY A 196 21.38 -21.91 25.14
N GLN A 197 22.30 -20.93 25.12
CA GLN A 197 22.92 -20.35 26.31
C GLN A 197 21.90 -19.86 27.35
N TYR A 198 20.79 -19.29 26.90
CA TYR A 198 19.75 -18.68 27.75
C TYR A 198 18.50 -19.54 27.93
N ASN A 199 18.53 -20.82 27.54
CA ASN A 199 17.37 -21.70 27.60
C ASN A 199 16.63 -21.68 28.96
N PRO A 200 17.30 -21.76 30.14
CA PRO A 200 16.58 -21.75 31.41
C PRO A 200 15.72 -20.50 31.66
N VAL A 201 16.16 -19.34 31.16
CA VAL A 201 15.40 -18.08 31.22
C VAL A 201 14.30 -18.08 30.17
N ALA A 202 14.62 -18.55 28.95
CA ALA A 202 13.66 -18.66 27.86
C ALA A 202 12.45 -19.54 28.25
N GLU A 203 12.66 -20.67 28.93
CA GLU A 203 11.58 -21.57 29.36
C GLU A 203 10.54 -20.91 30.29
N GLN A 204 10.89 -19.79 30.93
CA GLN A 204 10.01 -19.11 31.88
C GLN A 204 9.39 -17.83 31.31
N ASN A 205 9.84 -17.34 30.14
CA ASN A 205 9.38 -16.08 29.55
C ASN A 205 8.58 -16.33 28.26
N GLY A 206 7.29 -16.01 28.29
CA GLY A 206 6.38 -16.22 27.15
C GLY A 206 6.77 -15.46 25.87
N SER A 207 7.35 -14.26 25.99
CA SER A 207 7.76 -13.42 24.84
C SER A 207 8.97 -14.02 24.12
N ILE A 208 9.95 -14.53 24.88
CA ILE A 208 11.11 -15.25 24.31
C ILE A 208 10.67 -16.57 23.68
N ILE A 209 9.77 -17.32 24.32
CA ILE A 209 9.19 -18.55 23.76
C ILE A 209 8.48 -18.25 22.44
N PHE A 210 7.77 -17.12 22.36
CA PHE A 210 7.13 -16.70 21.12
C PHE A 210 8.16 -16.37 20.03
N ALA A 211 9.24 -15.66 20.35
CA ALA A 211 10.33 -15.40 19.40
C ALA A 211 10.97 -16.71 18.87
N ILE A 212 11.16 -17.73 19.72
CA ILE A 212 11.64 -19.06 19.30
C ILE A 212 10.65 -19.73 18.34
N SER A 213 9.35 -19.70 18.66
CA SER A 213 8.30 -20.23 17.78
C SER A 213 8.34 -19.55 16.41
N GLN A 214 8.49 -18.22 16.39
CA GLN A 214 8.55 -17.43 15.17
C GLN A 214 9.81 -17.71 14.36
N ALA A 215 10.97 -17.87 15.02
CA ALA A 215 12.21 -18.25 14.35
C ALA A 215 12.06 -19.59 13.62
N TYR A 216 11.50 -20.62 14.29
CA TYR A 216 11.20 -21.90 13.65
C TYR A 216 10.20 -21.75 12.50
N PHE A 217 9.13 -20.98 12.69
CA PHE A 217 8.11 -20.75 11.66
C PHE A 217 8.69 -20.09 10.40
N ARG A 218 9.48 -19.01 10.56
CA ARG A 218 10.13 -18.29 9.46
C ARG A 218 11.19 -19.14 8.75
N LEU A 219 11.78 -20.12 9.44
CA LEU A 219 12.67 -21.13 8.87
C LEU A 219 11.94 -22.31 8.20
N GLY A 220 10.60 -22.30 8.15
CA GLY A 220 9.79 -23.40 7.60
C GLY A 220 9.74 -24.66 8.48
N GLN A 221 10.23 -24.58 9.71
CA GLN A 221 10.28 -25.67 10.68
C GLN A 221 9.00 -25.69 11.53
N TYR A 222 7.86 -25.91 10.84
CA TYR A 222 6.53 -25.76 11.45
C TYR A 222 6.26 -26.77 12.59
N ARG A 223 6.82 -27.97 12.52
CA ARG A 223 6.65 -29.00 13.58
C ARG A 223 7.32 -28.57 14.87
N GLU A 224 8.50 -27.99 14.75
CA GLU A 224 9.30 -27.46 15.83
C GLU A 224 8.66 -26.19 16.39
N ALA A 225 8.11 -25.32 15.52
CA ALA A 225 7.43 -24.09 15.93
C ALA A 225 6.20 -24.35 16.82
N TYR A 226 5.37 -25.35 16.47
CA TYR A 226 4.07 -25.61 17.10
C TYR A 226 4.08 -25.68 18.63
N PRO A 227 4.90 -26.54 19.29
CA PRO A 227 4.89 -26.65 20.75
C PRO A 227 5.30 -25.35 21.45
N TYR A 228 6.22 -24.56 20.86
CA TYR A 228 6.59 -23.25 21.39
C TYR A 228 5.44 -22.25 21.24
N GLY A 229 4.77 -22.21 20.09
CA GLY A 229 3.60 -21.35 19.87
C GLY A 229 2.47 -21.62 20.85
N VAL A 230 2.12 -22.89 21.06
CA VAL A 230 1.09 -23.30 22.05
C VAL A 230 1.51 -22.92 23.47
N ARG A 231 2.78 -23.09 23.84
CA ARG A 231 3.29 -22.74 25.17
C ARG A 231 3.30 -21.23 25.39
N ALA A 232 3.78 -20.45 24.41
CA ALA A 232 3.76 -18.98 24.46
C ALA A 232 2.33 -18.48 24.66
N ASN A 233 1.37 -19.02 23.92
CA ASN A 233 -0.05 -18.67 24.03
C ASN A 233 -0.61 -18.89 25.44
N ARG A 234 -0.16 -19.94 26.16
CA ARG A 234 -0.59 -20.19 27.55
C ARG A 234 0.03 -19.22 28.55
N LEU A 235 1.24 -18.72 28.29
CA LEU A 235 1.99 -17.85 29.20
C LEU A 235 1.66 -16.37 28.99
N LEU A 236 1.35 -15.98 27.76
CA LEU A 236 1.00 -14.62 27.39
C LEU A 236 -0.53 -14.43 27.48
N THR A 237 -1.07 -14.52 28.69
CA THR A 237 -2.52 -14.48 28.94
C THR A 237 -3.19 -13.14 28.65
N ASP A 238 -2.41 -12.07 28.45
CA ASP A 238 -2.89 -10.71 28.13
C ASP A 238 -2.66 -10.31 26.65
N SER A 239 -1.89 -11.08 25.86
CA SER A 239 -1.62 -10.80 24.43
C SER A 239 -2.38 -11.74 23.50
N VAL A 240 -3.57 -12.15 23.93
CA VAL A 240 -4.36 -13.32 23.48
C VAL A 240 -4.50 -13.46 21.96
N LEU A 241 -4.19 -12.44 21.17
CA LEU A 241 -4.65 -12.33 19.78
C LEU A 241 -3.56 -12.62 18.75
N ASP A 242 -2.29 -12.44 19.08
CA ASP A 242 -1.20 -12.63 18.10
C ASP A 242 -0.67 -14.07 18.07
N THR A 243 -0.48 -14.68 19.24
CA THR A 243 -0.05 -16.09 19.36
C THR A 243 -1.05 -17.06 18.73
N ARG A 244 -2.35 -16.75 18.79
CA ARG A 244 -3.41 -17.61 18.25
C ARG A 244 -3.39 -17.71 16.72
N TRP A 245 -3.16 -16.59 16.04
CA TRP A 245 -2.95 -16.59 14.60
C TRP A 245 -1.75 -17.42 14.21
N HIS A 246 -0.64 -17.29 14.93
CA HIS A 246 0.56 -18.04 14.61
C HIS A 246 0.42 -19.54 14.84
N VAL A 247 -0.28 -19.96 15.90
CA VAL A 247 -0.63 -21.37 16.09
C VAL A 247 -1.46 -21.87 14.90
N MET A 248 -2.45 -21.09 14.45
CA MET A 248 -3.25 -21.42 13.28
C MET A 248 -2.38 -21.52 12.00
N LEU A 249 -1.48 -20.57 11.75
CA LEU A 249 -0.56 -20.62 10.61
C LEU A 249 0.33 -21.86 10.65
N ILE A 250 0.84 -22.20 11.82
CA ILE A 250 1.64 -23.41 12.02
C ILE A 250 0.79 -24.66 11.72
N GLU A 251 -0.45 -24.72 12.22
CA GLU A 251 -1.38 -25.83 11.95
C GLU A 251 -1.68 -25.95 10.45
N LEU A 252 -1.88 -24.84 9.75
CA LEU A 252 -2.11 -24.82 8.30
C LEU A 252 -0.88 -25.34 7.54
N GLY A 253 0.32 -24.87 7.91
CA GLY A 253 1.59 -25.40 7.37
C GLY A 253 1.75 -26.90 7.58
N LEU A 254 1.21 -27.45 8.69
CA LEU A 254 1.19 -28.88 8.97
C LEU A 254 0.10 -29.63 8.20
N GLN A 255 -1.07 -29.03 7.95
CA GLN A 255 -2.18 -29.63 7.20
C GLN A 255 -1.87 -29.80 5.71
N GLY A 256 -1.14 -28.84 5.11
CA GLY A 256 -0.53 -29.00 3.78
C GLY A 256 0.46 -30.18 3.69
N ARG A 257 0.85 -30.76 4.83
CA ARG A 257 1.71 -31.95 4.96
C ARG A 257 1.06 -33.04 5.82
N ARG A 258 -0.23 -33.36 5.60
CA ARG A 258 -1.00 -34.47 6.22
C ARG A 258 -0.44 -34.95 7.58
N PHE A 259 -0.75 -34.23 8.65
CA PHE A 259 -0.64 -34.73 10.03
C PHE A 259 -1.89 -34.28 10.79
N LEU A 260 -2.83 -35.20 11.04
CA LEU A 260 -4.06 -34.93 11.78
C LEU A 260 -4.42 -36.11 12.69
N ASP A 261 -3.47 -36.62 13.48
CA ASP A 261 -3.74 -37.75 14.38
C ASP A 261 -3.34 -37.49 15.85
N GLU A 262 -3.10 -36.24 16.29
CA GLU A 262 -2.95 -35.96 17.72
C GLU A 262 -4.30 -35.65 18.40
N PRO A 263 -4.73 -36.40 19.44
CA PRO A 263 -6.10 -36.33 19.95
C PRO A 263 -6.42 -35.20 20.94
N ASP A 264 -5.45 -34.38 21.35
CA ASP A 264 -5.56 -33.67 22.65
C ASP A 264 -5.21 -32.17 22.63
N SER A 265 -5.30 -31.46 21.49
CA SER A 265 -4.97 -30.02 21.52
C SER A 265 -6.05 -29.14 22.12
N GLY A 266 -7.35 -29.49 22.08
CA GLY A 266 -8.47 -28.86 22.83
C GLY A 266 -8.62 -27.32 22.84
N ILE A 267 -7.73 -26.57 22.19
CA ILE A 267 -7.55 -25.12 22.34
C ILE A 267 -8.15 -24.38 21.14
N PHE A 268 -8.36 -25.08 20.03
CA PHE A 268 -9.19 -24.64 18.92
C PHE A 268 -10.10 -25.81 18.55
N GLU A 269 -11.31 -25.87 19.11
CA GLU A 269 -12.33 -26.67 18.46
C GLU A 269 -12.41 -26.19 17.00
N LYS A 270 -12.06 -27.06 16.05
CA LYS A 270 -11.98 -26.82 14.60
C LYS A 270 -13.24 -26.17 14.01
N SER A 271 -14.35 -26.19 14.75
CA SER A 271 -15.61 -25.52 14.44
C SER A 271 -15.54 -24.00 14.57
N SER A 272 -14.85 -23.45 15.58
CA SER A 272 -14.93 -22.04 15.95
C SER A 272 -14.26 -21.09 14.94
N ILE A 273 -13.08 -21.42 14.40
CA ILE A 273 -12.40 -20.57 13.39
C ILE A 273 -13.11 -20.61 12.03
N ARG A 274 -13.66 -21.76 11.62
CA ARG A 274 -14.45 -21.90 10.38
C ARG A 274 -15.73 -21.06 10.39
N THR A 275 -16.33 -20.86 11.57
CA THR A 275 -17.46 -19.92 11.73
C THR A 275 -17.04 -18.44 11.68
N LEU A 276 -15.78 -18.14 11.99
CA LEU A 276 -15.26 -16.77 12.09
C LEU A 276 -14.76 -16.21 10.77
N PHE A 277 -14.31 -17.10 9.89
CA PHE A 277 -13.93 -16.81 8.52
C PHE A 277 -14.78 -17.72 7.65
N PRO A 278 -15.96 -17.29 7.18
CA PRO A 278 -16.63 -18.01 6.12
C PRO A 278 -15.70 -17.93 4.90
N TYR A 279 -14.96 -19.01 4.66
CA TYR A 279 -13.94 -19.07 3.63
C TYR A 279 -14.32 -20.08 2.56
N ARG A 280 -13.75 -19.93 1.37
CA ARG A 280 -13.86 -20.89 0.29
C ARG A 280 -12.70 -21.88 0.35
N ASP A 281 -12.98 -23.16 0.06
CA ASP A 281 -11.91 -24.15 -0.09
C ASP A 281 -10.94 -23.67 -1.18
N TRP A 282 -9.64 -23.91 -0.99
CA TRP A 282 -8.60 -23.52 -1.96
C TRP A 282 -8.93 -23.89 -3.42
N GLU A 283 -9.53 -25.06 -3.64
CA GLU A 283 -9.92 -25.52 -4.98
C GLU A 283 -10.92 -24.59 -5.67
N SER A 284 -11.71 -23.85 -4.89
CA SER A 284 -12.70 -22.87 -5.37
C SER A 284 -12.20 -21.43 -5.35
N PHE A 285 -10.96 -21.18 -4.92
CA PHE A 285 -10.35 -19.85 -5.00
C PHE A 285 -10.06 -19.50 -6.46
N PRO A 286 -10.49 -18.33 -6.96
CA PRO A 286 -10.45 -18.02 -8.38
C PRO A 286 -9.06 -17.69 -8.92
N PHE A 287 -8.08 -17.50 -8.04
CA PHE A 287 -6.72 -17.16 -8.44
C PHE A 287 -5.73 -18.32 -8.26
N GLU A 288 -4.62 -18.24 -8.99
CA GLU A 288 -3.42 -19.04 -8.80
C GLU A 288 -2.18 -18.15 -8.72
N ASP A 289 -1.23 -18.51 -7.87
CA ASP A 289 0.04 -17.79 -7.77
C ASP A 289 0.97 -18.18 -8.93
N VAL A 290 1.33 -17.18 -9.75
CA VAL A 290 2.20 -17.34 -10.92
C VAL A 290 3.51 -16.55 -10.79
N THR A 291 3.82 -16.01 -9.61
CA THR A 291 4.91 -15.03 -9.42
C THR A 291 6.25 -15.48 -9.99
N GLU A 292 6.76 -16.64 -9.53
CA GLU A 292 8.03 -17.18 -10.02
C GLU A 292 7.95 -17.72 -11.45
N ALA A 293 6.81 -18.33 -11.80
CA ALA A 293 6.58 -18.86 -13.16
C ALA A 293 6.65 -17.75 -14.22
N MET A 294 6.30 -16.52 -13.82
CA MET A 294 6.38 -15.32 -14.64
C MET A 294 7.76 -14.63 -14.57
N GLY A 295 8.73 -15.18 -13.83
CA GLY A 295 10.10 -14.62 -13.75
C GLY A 295 10.24 -13.44 -12.79
N ILE A 296 9.33 -13.31 -11.82
CA ILE A 296 9.36 -12.22 -10.82
C ILE A 296 9.96 -12.72 -9.51
N ASP A 297 10.86 -11.92 -8.93
CA ASP A 297 11.40 -12.17 -7.60
C ASP A 297 10.40 -11.75 -6.52
N ARG A 298 9.90 -12.73 -5.76
CA ARG A 298 8.80 -12.54 -4.82
C ARG A 298 9.21 -12.06 -3.43
N TRP A 299 10.48 -12.13 -3.04
CA TRP A 299 10.87 -11.80 -1.67
C TRP A 299 11.12 -10.30 -1.48
N GLY A 300 10.47 -9.70 -0.48
CA GLY A 300 10.74 -8.31 -0.10
C GLY A 300 9.86 -7.84 1.06
N GLY A 301 10.01 -6.57 1.41
CA GLY A 301 9.24 -5.93 2.49
C GLY A 301 7.99 -5.22 1.97
N ASN A 302 7.38 -4.42 2.85
CA ASN A 302 6.26 -3.56 2.46
C ASN A 302 6.65 -2.52 1.40
N GLY A 303 5.68 -2.06 0.62
CA GLY A 303 5.89 -1.04 -0.41
C GLY A 303 4.70 -0.92 -1.34
N SER A 304 4.91 -0.32 -2.51
CA SER A 304 3.92 -0.06 -3.54
C SER A 304 3.99 -1.01 -4.74
N ILE A 305 2.85 -1.14 -5.43
CA ILE A 305 2.71 -1.89 -6.69
C ILE A 305 1.88 -1.07 -7.65
N SER A 306 2.37 -0.91 -8.88
CA SER A 306 1.63 -0.28 -9.96
C SER A 306 1.76 -1.04 -11.26
N PHE A 307 0.66 -1.07 -12.02
CA PHE A 307 0.65 -1.52 -13.41
C PHE A 307 0.46 -0.32 -14.32
N ILE A 308 1.40 -0.10 -15.24
CA ILE A 308 1.30 1.00 -16.19
C ILE A 308 2.11 0.75 -17.46
N ASP A 309 1.55 1.08 -18.62
CA ASP A 309 2.20 1.02 -19.94
C ASP A 309 3.32 2.09 -20.03
N LEU A 310 4.57 1.71 -19.72
CA LEU A 310 5.71 2.63 -19.64
C LEU A 310 6.40 2.85 -20.99
N ASP A 311 6.25 1.92 -21.93
CA ASP A 311 6.86 2.01 -23.26
C ASP A 311 5.87 2.11 -24.43
N ASN A 312 4.59 2.33 -24.12
CA ASN A 312 3.49 2.54 -25.07
C ASN A 312 3.30 1.37 -26.04
N ASP A 313 3.52 0.13 -25.57
CA ASP A 313 3.31 -1.08 -26.36
C ASP A 313 1.93 -1.74 -26.12
N ASN A 314 1.09 -1.11 -25.28
CA ASN A 314 -0.22 -1.57 -24.80
C ASN A 314 -0.17 -2.77 -23.85
N TRP A 315 0.96 -3.03 -23.23
CA TRP A 315 1.07 -3.97 -22.13
C TRP A 315 1.57 -3.24 -20.90
N ASP A 316 0.82 -3.33 -19.80
CA ASP A 316 1.26 -2.69 -18.58
C ASP A 316 2.53 -3.37 -18.04
N GLU A 317 3.56 -2.56 -17.81
CA GLU A 317 4.72 -2.91 -17.00
C GLU A 317 4.30 -3.05 -15.54
N LEU A 318 4.97 -3.96 -14.84
CA LEU A 318 4.85 -4.07 -13.40
C LEU A 318 5.97 -3.25 -12.75
N VAL A 319 5.60 -2.21 -12.01
CA VAL A 319 6.51 -1.47 -11.13
C VAL A 319 6.29 -1.93 -9.70
N TRP A 320 7.37 -2.41 -9.11
CA TRP A 320 7.34 -3.10 -7.83
C TRP A 320 8.40 -2.50 -6.89
N GLU A 321 7.94 -1.69 -5.95
CA GLU A 321 8.76 -1.03 -4.94
C GLU A 321 8.58 -1.72 -3.60
N ARG A 322 9.68 -1.99 -2.93
CA ARG A 322 9.71 -2.80 -1.71
C ARG A 322 10.78 -2.31 -0.78
N LYS A 323 10.47 -2.31 0.51
CA LYS A 323 11.44 -2.00 1.54
C LYS A 323 12.61 -3.00 1.45
N TYR A 324 13.83 -2.50 1.63
CA TYR A 324 15.10 -3.26 1.59
C TYR A 324 15.51 -3.81 0.22
N MET A 325 14.79 -3.44 -0.84
CA MET A 325 15.11 -3.86 -2.20
C MET A 325 15.30 -2.63 -3.08
N PRO A 326 16.20 -2.67 -4.09
CA PRO A 326 16.22 -1.63 -5.11
C PRO A 326 14.88 -1.64 -5.88
N PRO A 327 14.49 -0.50 -6.46
CA PRO A 327 13.32 -0.43 -7.33
C PRO A 327 13.37 -1.49 -8.42
N GLN A 328 12.21 -2.06 -8.74
CA GLN A 328 12.13 -3.07 -9.78
C GLN A 328 11.03 -2.70 -10.76
N VAL A 329 11.44 -2.47 -12.00
CA VAL A 329 10.52 -2.39 -13.13
C VAL A 329 10.64 -3.69 -13.91
N TYR A 330 9.50 -4.27 -14.25
CA TYR A 330 9.39 -5.52 -14.98
C TYR A 330 8.65 -5.27 -16.29
N LYS A 331 9.36 -5.43 -17.41
CA LYS A 331 8.75 -5.40 -18.74
C LYS A 331 7.83 -6.59 -18.92
N ASN A 332 6.58 -6.32 -19.31
CA ASN A 332 5.64 -7.36 -19.65
C ASN A 332 5.97 -7.92 -21.04
N LEU A 333 6.14 -9.25 -21.15
CA LEU A 333 6.43 -9.94 -22.40
C LEU A 333 5.14 -10.50 -23.02
N LYS A 334 4.13 -9.63 -23.14
CA LYS A 334 2.84 -9.92 -23.74
C LYS A 334 2.07 -11.03 -23.02
N GLY A 335 1.98 -10.93 -21.70
CA GLY A 335 1.25 -11.85 -20.83
C GLY A 335 1.95 -13.18 -20.55
N LYS A 336 3.12 -13.43 -21.15
CA LYS A 336 3.79 -14.73 -21.07
C LYS A 336 4.82 -14.84 -19.97
N ALA A 337 5.43 -13.72 -19.61
CA ALA A 337 6.46 -13.60 -18.60
C ALA A 337 6.73 -12.11 -18.35
N PHE A 338 7.45 -11.83 -17.28
CA PHE A 338 8.02 -10.53 -16.98
C PHE A 338 9.55 -10.61 -17.05
N ARG A 339 10.17 -9.53 -17.52
CA ARG A 339 11.62 -9.38 -17.51
C ARG A 339 12.01 -8.17 -16.68
N LYS A 340 12.74 -8.42 -15.60
CA LYS A 340 13.31 -7.38 -14.76
C LYS A 340 14.23 -6.46 -15.59
N ILE A 341 14.01 -5.16 -15.48
CA ILE A 341 14.90 -4.12 -16.00
C ILE A 341 16.02 -3.89 -14.98
N PRO A 342 17.30 -3.80 -15.40
CA PRO A 342 18.41 -3.53 -14.49
C PRO A 342 18.23 -2.23 -13.71
N ALA A 343 18.61 -2.21 -12.43
CA ALA A 343 18.38 -1.05 -11.55
C ALA A 343 19.24 0.16 -11.94
N GLU A 344 20.39 -0.05 -12.56
CA GLU A 344 21.26 0.99 -13.11
C GLU A 344 20.58 1.82 -14.22
N ASP A 345 19.59 1.24 -14.92
CA ASP A 345 18.82 1.92 -15.96
C ASP A 345 17.70 2.81 -15.38
N LEU A 346 17.42 2.71 -14.07
CA LEU A 346 16.37 3.46 -13.35
C LEU A 346 16.86 4.76 -12.66
N VAL A 347 18.13 5.16 -12.88
CA VAL A 347 18.80 6.31 -12.22
C VAL A 347 18.88 6.16 -10.68
N ALA A 348 19.94 6.72 -10.10
CA ALA A 348 20.48 6.40 -8.77
C ALA A 348 19.46 6.16 -7.63
N ASN A 349 19.79 5.13 -6.84
CA ASN A 349 19.06 4.54 -5.73
C ASN A 349 18.74 5.54 -4.60
N LEU A 350 17.45 5.83 -4.37
CA LEU A 350 16.95 6.61 -3.24
C LEU A 350 17.07 5.89 -1.87
N GLY A 351 17.58 4.66 -1.85
CA GLY A 351 17.54 3.80 -0.67
C GLY A 351 16.32 2.89 -0.74
N SER A 352 15.47 2.90 0.28
CA SER A 352 14.35 1.98 0.42
C SER A 352 13.00 2.71 0.34
N PRO A 353 12.62 3.27 -0.82
CA PRO A 353 11.34 3.93 -0.99
C PRO A 353 10.18 2.96 -0.85
N ILE A 354 9.07 3.49 -0.33
CA ILE A 354 7.87 2.71 0.00
C ILE A 354 6.71 3.12 -0.92
N ILE A 355 6.74 4.36 -1.45
CA ILE A 355 5.66 4.95 -2.21
C ILE A 355 6.10 5.22 -3.63
N PHE A 356 5.24 4.81 -4.56
CA PHE A 356 5.38 4.98 -5.99
C PHE A 356 4.07 5.52 -6.54
N SER A 357 4.13 6.27 -7.62
CA SER A 357 2.99 6.52 -8.48
C SER A 357 3.52 6.97 -9.82
N ALA A 358 2.77 6.69 -10.88
CA ALA A 358 3.11 7.16 -12.21
C ALA A 358 2.15 8.23 -12.71
N GLY A 359 2.68 9.18 -13.48
CA GLY A 359 1.92 10.31 -14.02
C GLY A 359 2.77 11.01 -15.07
N ASP A 360 2.15 11.51 -16.14
CA ASP A 360 2.81 12.20 -17.24
C ASP A 360 2.94 13.69 -16.89
N MET A 361 4.11 14.08 -16.41
CA MET A 361 4.36 15.40 -15.83
C MET A 361 4.56 16.48 -16.86
N ASP A 362 4.97 16.12 -18.08
CA ASP A 362 5.19 17.09 -19.16
C ASP A 362 4.24 16.91 -20.34
N ASN A 363 3.22 16.07 -20.14
CA ASN A 363 2.13 15.81 -21.06
C ASN A 363 2.64 15.29 -22.42
N ASP A 364 3.72 14.50 -22.41
CA ASP A 364 4.40 14.01 -23.62
C ASP A 364 3.89 12.64 -24.11
N GLY A 365 2.90 12.08 -23.41
CA GLY A 365 2.27 10.79 -23.67
C GLY A 365 3.07 9.60 -23.12
N ARG A 366 4.07 9.83 -22.27
CA ARG A 366 4.79 8.77 -21.56
C ARG A 366 4.64 8.99 -20.05
N PRO A 367 4.16 7.99 -19.30
CA PRO A 367 4.10 8.13 -17.85
C PRO A 367 5.49 8.28 -17.24
N ASP A 368 5.67 9.31 -16.41
CA ASP A 368 6.85 9.52 -15.57
C ASP A 368 6.65 8.86 -14.21
N LEU A 369 7.74 8.76 -13.42
CA LEU A 369 7.71 8.11 -12.11
C LEU A 369 7.91 9.11 -10.99
N PHE A 370 7.03 9.08 -10.00
CA PHE A 370 7.18 9.75 -8.72
C PHE A 370 7.47 8.71 -7.64
N ARG A 371 8.55 8.92 -6.90
CA ARG A 371 9.01 8.02 -5.83
C ARG A 371 9.19 8.81 -4.54
N HIS A 372 8.75 8.24 -3.43
CA HIS A 372 8.95 8.83 -2.12
C HIS A 372 9.42 7.79 -1.11
N CYS A 373 10.52 8.11 -0.44
CA CYS A 373 10.96 7.38 0.74
C CYS A 373 10.13 7.82 1.94
N CYS A 374 8.93 7.26 2.08
CA CYS A 374 8.15 7.45 3.29
C CYS A 374 9.00 7.01 4.50
N ASN A 375 9.29 7.96 5.38
CA ASN A 375 9.79 7.67 6.70
C ASN A 375 8.61 7.77 7.67
N TYR A 376 8.25 6.64 8.29
CA TYR A 376 7.13 6.58 9.23
C TYR A 376 7.26 7.57 10.40
N ASP A 377 8.47 8.06 10.67
CA ASP A 377 8.77 8.98 11.76
C ASP A 377 9.27 10.36 11.28
N GLY A 378 9.17 10.70 9.98
CA GLY A 378 9.64 12.01 9.50
C GLY A 378 9.66 12.22 7.98
N PRO A 379 10.32 13.31 7.52
CA PRO A 379 10.49 13.55 6.09
C PRO A 379 11.42 12.52 5.45
N GLY A 380 11.19 12.22 4.18
CA GLY A 380 12.13 11.44 3.38
C GLY A 380 12.31 11.98 1.96
N PRO A 381 13.36 11.52 1.27
CA PRO A 381 13.68 12.03 -0.05
C PRO A 381 12.59 11.67 -1.07
N THR A 382 12.31 12.61 -1.95
CA THR A 382 11.48 12.42 -3.16
C THR A 382 12.41 12.27 -4.35
N GLN A 383 12.02 11.45 -5.33
CA GLN A 383 12.65 11.42 -6.64
C GLN A 383 11.58 11.44 -7.72
N VAL A 384 11.86 12.22 -8.74
CA VAL A 384 11.03 12.36 -9.92
C VAL A 384 11.86 11.95 -11.13
N LEU A 385 11.37 10.95 -11.85
CA LEU A 385 12.06 10.33 -12.97
C LEU A 385 11.24 10.54 -14.24
N LYS A 386 11.73 11.41 -15.12
CA LYS A 386 11.15 11.62 -16.44
C LYS A 386 11.40 10.41 -17.34
N ASN A 387 10.38 9.91 -18.00
CA ASN A 387 10.46 8.82 -18.96
C ASN A 387 10.95 9.30 -20.32
N MET A 388 12.16 8.88 -20.68
CA MET A 388 12.83 9.24 -21.93
C MET A 388 12.49 8.28 -23.08
N GLY A 389 11.59 7.32 -22.84
CA GLY A 389 11.23 6.23 -23.75
C GLY A 389 12.14 5.00 -23.62
N ASN A 390 11.69 3.88 -24.18
CA ASN A 390 12.39 2.58 -24.12
C ASN A 390 12.78 2.17 -22.69
N LEU A 391 11.93 2.47 -21.70
CA LEU A 391 12.18 2.19 -20.28
C LEU A 391 13.47 2.83 -19.74
N THR A 392 13.86 3.99 -20.27
CA THR A 392 14.98 4.78 -19.75
C THR A 392 14.47 6.04 -19.06
N PHE A 393 15.10 6.39 -17.95
CA PHE A 393 14.63 7.49 -17.09
C PHE A 393 15.70 8.54 -16.85
N LYS A 394 15.26 9.77 -16.59
CA LYS A 394 16.12 10.89 -16.18
C LYS A 394 15.60 11.50 -14.89
N ASP A 395 16.46 11.60 -13.89
CA ASP A 395 16.15 12.32 -12.66
C ASP A 395 15.99 13.83 -12.95
N ILE A 396 14.79 14.35 -12.67
CA ILE A 396 14.43 15.76 -12.81
C ILE A 396 14.00 16.38 -11.47
N THR A 397 14.28 15.71 -10.35
CA THR A 397 13.78 16.05 -9.01
C THR A 397 14.03 17.52 -8.66
N GLU A 398 15.27 17.99 -8.80
CA GLU A 398 15.65 19.39 -8.52
C GLU A 398 14.98 20.36 -9.50
N SER A 399 15.03 20.07 -10.79
CA SER A 399 14.48 20.94 -11.83
C SER A 399 12.95 21.04 -11.80
N SER A 400 12.26 20.01 -11.29
CA SER A 400 10.81 19.97 -11.18
C SER A 400 10.26 20.84 -10.05
N GLY A 401 11.12 21.24 -9.09
CA GLY A 401 10.69 21.93 -7.87
C GLY A 401 10.11 21.02 -6.78
N LEU A 402 10.13 19.69 -6.98
CA LEU A 402 9.60 18.70 -6.02
C LEU A 402 10.66 18.13 -5.06
N ALA A 403 11.93 18.52 -5.19
CA ALA A 403 13.03 18.06 -4.32
C ALA A 403 12.80 18.34 -2.82
N HIS A 404 12.19 19.48 -2.50
CA HIS A 404 11.95 19.92 -1.13
C HIS A 404 10.52 19.61 -0.67
N ASN A 405 10.20 18.31 -0.65
CA ASN A 405 8.99 17.78 -0.07
C ASN A 405 9.27 17.38 1.40
N GLU A 406 9.14 18.32 2.33
CA GLU A 406 9.57 18.21 3.74
C GLU A 406 8.66 17.34 4.64
N GLY A 407 7.98 16.35 4.08
CA GLY A 407 6.96 15.58 4.77
C GLY A 407 7.03 14.07 4.54
N SER A 408 6.15 13.31 5.20
CA SER A 408 6.19 11.84 5.21
C SER A 408 5.70 11.17 3.92
N GLY A 409 4.85 11.84 3.15
CA GLY A 409 4.44 11.46 1.80
C GLY A 409 3.92 10.02 1.66
N MET A 410 2.83 9.70 2.36
CA MET A 410 2.28 8.33 2.44
C MET A 410 1.57 7.88 1.16
N VAL A 411 0.91 8.80 0.45
CA VAL A 411 0.11 8.52 -0.74
C VAL A 411 0.25 9.71 -1.69
N VAL A 412 0.33 9.40 -2.98
CA VAL A 412 0.42 10.37 -4.06
C VAL A 412 -0.71 10.03 -5.03
N ALA A 413 -1.55 11.01 -5.33
CA ALA A 413 -2.60 10.89 -6.32
C ALA A 413 -2.47 12.02 -7.36
N TRP A 414 -2.76 11.68 -8.60
CA TRP A 414 -2.63 12.56 -9.75
C TRP A 414 -3.98 12.92 -10.30
N SER A 415 -4.15 14.18 -10.69
CA SER A 415 -5.34 14.65 -11.40
C SER A 415 -5.05 16.01 -11.99
N ASP A 416 -5.71 16.36 -13.09
CA ASP A 416 -5.77 17.74 -13.59
C ASP A 416 -6.90 18.47 -12.83
N TYR A 417 -6.61 19.03 -11.65
CA TYR A 417 -7.68 19.51 -10.75
C TYR A 417 -8.27 20.84 -11.23
N ASP A 418 -7.56 21.59 -12.07
CA ASP A 418 -8.05 22.84 -12.63
C ASP A 418 -8.38 22.79 -14.13
N LEU A 419 -8.31 21.60 -14.74
CA LEU A 419 -8.64 21.30 -16.13
C LEU A 419 -7.81 22.15 -17.12
N ASP A 420 -6.51 22.32 -16.86
CA ASP A 420 -5.59 23.04 -17.74
C ASP A 420 -4.78 22.14 -18.70
N GLY A 421 -4.99 20.83 -18.62
CA GLY A 421 -4.37 19.82 -19.46
C GLY A 421 -3.10 19.21 -18.89
N TYR A 422 -2.63 19.64 -17.71
CA TYR A 422 -1.45 19.10 -17.06
C TYR A 422 -1.82 18.38 -15.76
N LEU A 423 -1.20 17.23 -15.50
CA LEU A 423 -1.45 16.52 -14.24
C LEU A 423 -0.82 17.25 -13.07
N ASP A 424 -1.65 17.54 -12.07
CA ASP A 424 -1.27 18.02 -10.75
C ASP A 424 -1.12 16.85 -9.77
N ILE A 425 -0.62 17.15 -8.57
CA ILE A 425 -0.33 16.14 -7.55
C ILE A 425 -0.89 16.56 -6.20
N VAL A 426 -1.60 15.65 -5.54
CA VAL A 426 -1.89 15.75 -4.11
C VAL A 426 -1.15 14.67 -3.32
N ILE A 427 -0.57 15.05 -2.20
CA ILE A 427 0.28 14.20 -1.36
C ILE A 427 -0.29 14.17 0.07
N ALA A 428 -0.61 12.97 0.56
CA ALA A 428 -0.98 12.75 1.95
C ALA A 428 0.25 12.81 2.86
N ASP A 429 0.10 13.40 4.04
CA ASP A 429 1.15 13.45 5.05
C ASP A 429 0.65 12.98 6.42
N ASN A 430 1.28 11.94 6.95
CA ASN A 430 0.90 11.32 8.23
C ASN A 430 1.22 12.19 9.47
N TRP A 431 2.07 13.21 9.34
CA TRP A 431 2.51 14.05 10.47
C TRP A 431 2.42 15.55 10.20
N GLY A 432 2.19 15.94 8.96
CA GLY A 432 2.05 17.33 8.53
C GLY A 432 0.75 17.58 7.77
N PRO A 433 0.53 18.79 7.25
CA PRO A 433 -0.55 19.05 6.31
C PRO A 433 -0.28 18.31 4.99
N ASN A 434 -1.36 17.87 4.33
CA ASN A 434 -1.29 17.40 2.95
C ASN A 434 -0.80 18.53 2.06
N ARG A 435 -0.24 18.16 0.91
CA ARG A 435 0.28 19.13 -0.06
C ARG A 435 -0.40 18.96 -1.41
N LEU A 436 -0.82 20.07 -1.98
CA LEU A 436 -1.28 20.16 -3.36
C LEU A 436 -0.22 20.91 -4.17
N TYR A 437 0.22 20.30 -5.27
CA TYR A 437 1.17 20.87 -6.20
C TYR A 437 0.50 21.00 -7.57
N ARG A 438 0.44 22.22 -8.08
CA ARG A 438 -0.04 22.49 -9.43
C ARG A 438 1.12 22.42 -10.42
N ASN A 439 0.92 21.73 -11.53
CA ASN A 439 1.84 21.72 -12.65
C ASN A 439 1.72 23.02 -13.45
N ARG A 440 2.86 23.66 -13.76
CA ARG A 440 2.88 24.93 -14.52
C ARG A 440 2.88 24.75 -16.03
N GLY A 441 2.95 23.51 -16.52
CA GLY A 441 3.07 23.17 -17.93
C GLY A 441 4.46 23.43 -18.53
N ASP A 442 5.43 23.85 -17.71
CA ASP A 442 6.84 24.03 -18.11
C ASP A 442 7.77 22.97 -17.51
N GLY A 443 7.19 21.89 -16.95
CA GLY A 443 7.90 20.83 -16.25
C GLY A 443 8.22 21.16 -14.78
N THR A 444 7.70 22.27 -14.24
CA THR A 444 7.86 22.65 -12.83
C THR A 444 6.53 22.64 -12.07
N TYR A 445 6.61 22.37 -10.77
CA TYR A 445 5.46 22.36 -9.86
C TYR A 445 5.49 23.53 -8.88
N GLU A 446 4.30 24.01 -8.55
CA GLU A 446 4.08 25.02 -7.51
C GLU A 446 3.25 24.46 -6.37
N ASN A 447 3.70 24.63 -5.13
CA ASN A 447 2.88 24.29 -3.97
C ASN A 447 1.70 25.28 -3.86
N THR A 448 0.48 24.78 -4.09
CA THR A 448 -0.76 25.57 -4.09
C THR A 448 -1.60 25.37 -2.85
N THR A 449 -1.20 24.48 -1.94
CA THR A 449 -1.96 24.06 -0.75
C THR A 449 -2.67 25.22 -0.04
N ALA A 450 -1.92 26.28 0.30
CA ALA A 450 -2.48 27.42 1.02
C ALA A 450 -3.45 28.27 0.18
N ARG A 451 -3.12 28.52 -1.10
CA ARG A 451 -3.97 29.34 -1.99
C ARG A 451 -5.23 28.60 -2.43
N ALA A 452 -5.16 27.28 -2.55
CA ALA A 452 -6.28 26.41 -2.88
C ALA A 452 -7.25 26.24 -1.71
N GLY A 453 -6.93 26.77 -0.52
CA GLY A 453 -7.79 26.64 0.67
C GLY A 453 -7.76 25.25 1.29
N LEU A 454 -6.81 24.39 0.89
CA LEU A 454 -6.68 23.02 1.38
C LEU A 454 -6.12 23.01 2.82
N ARG A 455 -7.00 23.22 3.80
CA ARG A 455 -6.67 23.21 5.24
C ARG A 455 -6.73 21.79 5.78
N THR A 456 -5.72 21.00 5.44
CA THR A 456 -5.65 19.59 5.85
C THR A 456 -4.89 19.44 7.17
N LYS A 457 -5.34 18.53 8.04
CA LYS A 457 -4.48 17.95 9.08
C LYS A 457 -3.82 16.70 8.50
N ALA A 458 -2.99 16.04 9.32
CA ALA A 458 -2.35 14.80 8.94
C ALA A 458 -3.33 13.75 8.41
N THR A 459 -3.02 13.20 7.23
CA THR A 459 -3.77 12.13 6.57
C THR A 459 -2.85 11.02 6.11
N VAL A 460 -3.42 9.84 5.94
CA VAL A 460 -2.71 8.71 5.35
C VAL A 460 -3.29 8.39 3.99
N GLY A 461 -4.61 8.39 3.86
CA GLY A 461 -5.30 8.13 2.60
C GLY A 461 -5.74 9.42 1.95
N ILE A 462 -5.51 9.53 0.64
CA ILE A 462 -6.01 10.61 -0.20
C ILE A 462 -6.26 10.10 -1.61
N SER A 463 -7.32 10.60 -2.25
CA SER A 463 -7.66 10.28 -3.65
C SER A 463 -8.41 11.45 -4.30
N PHE A 464 -8.31 11.54 -5.63
CA PHE A 464 -9.19 12.37 -6.45
C PHE A 464 -10.40 11.58 -6.95
N GLY A 465 -11.49 12.29 -7.24
CA GLY A 465 -12.66 11.77 -7.97
C GLY A 465 -13.79 12.80 -8.01
N ASP A 466 -14.69 12.71 -8.98
CA ASP A 466 -15.84 13.62 -9.10
C ASP A 466 -17.08 13.03 -8.38
N TYR A 467 -17.27 13.33 -7.08
CA TYR A 467 -18.36 12.70 -6.32
C TYR A 467 -19.73 13.34 -6.59
N ASN A 468 -19.76 14.56 -7.11
CA ASN A 468 -20.97 15.34 -7.30
C ASN A 468 -21.43 15.41 -8.78
N ASN A 469 -20.71 14.73 -9.67
CA ASN A 469 -20.94 14.63 -11.11
C ASN A 469 -20.82 15.97 -11.85
N ASP A 470 -20.07 16.95 -11.34
CA ASP A 470 -19.92 18.28 -11.95
C ASP A 470 -18.80 18.37 -13.00
N GLY A 471 -18.01 17.31 -13.16
CA GLY A 471 -16.90 17.23 -14.11
C GLY A 471 -15.56 17.76 -13.59
N TRP A 472 -15.50 18.19 -12.33
CA TRP A 472 -14.29 18.67 -11.69
C TRP A 472 -13.82 17.69 -10.61
N PRO A 473 -12.53 17.32 -10.59
CA PRO A 473 -12.01 16.42 -9.57
C PRO A 473 -12.10 17.03 -8.16
N ASP A 474 -12.79 16.34 -7.25
CA ASP A 474 -12.84 16.60 -5.82
C ASP A 474 -11.79 15.77 -5.07
N ILE A 475 -11.57 16.05 -3.78
CA ILE A 475 -10.60 15.30 -2.95
C ILE A 475 -11.32 14.60 -1.79
N TRP A 476 -11.07 13.30 -1.65
CA TRP A 476 -11.40 12.51 -0.47
C TRP A 476 -10.12 12.18 0.29
N ALA A 477 -10.07 12.50 1.59
CA ALA A 477 -8.91 12.26 2.43
C ALA A 477 -9.30 11.80 3.82
N GLN A 478 -8.47 10.97 4.44
CA GLN A 478 -8.66 10.56 5.82
C GLN A 478 -7.35 10.29 6.55
N GLY A 479 -7.37 10.56 7.85
CA GLY A 479 -6.27 10.29 8.76
C GLY A 479 -6.77 9.79 10.11
N TRP A 480 -5.88 9.81 11.09
CA TRP A 480 -6.13 9.25 12.43
C TRP A 480 -7.37 9.83 13.13
N ASP A 481 -7.62 11.12 13.02
CA ASP A 481 -8.71 11.76 13.78
C ASP A 481 -9.62 12.62 12.90
N ALA A 482 -9.59 12.39 11.59
CA ALA A 482 -10.44 13.15 10.68
C ALA A 482 -10.62 12.52 9.30
N LYS A 483 -11.74 12.89 8.69
CA LYS A 483 -12.15 12.59 7.33
C LYS A 483 -12.51 13.91 6.67
N TRP A 484 -12.07 14.10 5.44
CA TRP A 484 -12.29 15.32 4.69
C TRP A 484 -12.76 15.02 3.30
N LEU A 485 -13.91 15.60 2.95
CA LEU A 485 -14.37 15.72 1.58
C LEU A 485 -14.23 17.19 1.16
N TYR A 486 -13.37 17.44 0.19
CA TYR A 486 -13.13 18.77 -0.34
C TYR A 486 -13.77 18.88 -1.72
N ARG A 487 -14.81 19.71 -1.83
CA ARG A 487 -15.42 20.03 -3.11
C ARG A 487 -14.57 21.03 -3.87
N ASN A 488 -14.29 20.77 -5.13
CA ASN A 488 -13.63 21.70 -6.04
C ASN A 488 -14.59 22.85 -6.39
N ASN A 489 -14.14 24.09 -6.20
CA ASN A 489 -14.96 25.28 -6.49
C ASN A 489 -14.85 25.73 -7.96
N GLN A 490 -14.12 24.98 -8.80
CA GLN A 490 -13.93 25.24 -10.24
C GLN A 490 -13.14 26.54 -10.54
N ASP A 491 -12.48 27.09 -9.52
CA ASP A 491 -11.67 28.31 -9.58
C ASP A 491 -10.23 28.10 -9.06
N GLY A 492 -9.84 26.83 -8.91
CA GLY A 492 -8.56 26.41 -8.34
C GLY A 492 -8.54 26.39 -6.81
N THR A 493 -9.69 26.54 -6.14
CA THR A 493 -9.84 26.41 -4.69
C THR A 493 -10.80 25.28 -4.30
N PHE A 494 -10.73 24.87 -3.04
CA PHE A 494 -11.54 23.81 -2.46
C PHE A 494 -12.32 24.28 -1.24
N THR A 495 -13.51 23.71 -1.05
CA THR A 495 -14.34 23.88 0.15
C THR A 495 -14.43 22.56 0.91
N ASP A 496 -14.11 22.55 2.21
CA ASP A 496 -14.39 21.41 3.09
C ASP A 496 -15.90 21.29 3.30
N VAL A 497 -16.50 20.25 2.74
CA VAL A 497 -17.93 19.96 2.81
C VAL A 497 -18.25 18.77 3.71
N SER A 498 -17.29 18.31 4.52
CA SER A 498 -17.41 17.06 5.28
C SER A 498 -18.61 17.02 6.23
N GLU A 499 -18.91 18.14 6.89
CA GLU A 499 -20.08 18.26 7.77
C GLU A 499 -21.38 18.29 6.97
N GLU A 500 -21.41 19.08 5.87
CA GLU A 500 -22.56 19.18 4.95
C GLU A 500 -22.90 17.85 4.30
N ALA A 501 -21.87 17.06 3.97
CA ALA A 501 -21.96 15.74 3.38
C ALA A 501 -22.37 14.63 4.38
N GLY A 502 -22.52 14.96 5.67
CA GLY A 502 -22.94 14.01 6.71
C GLY A 502 -21.83 13.13 7.29
N LEU A 503 -20.55 13.47 7.05
CA LEU A 503 -19.39 12.69 7.51
C LEU A 503 -18.95 13.09 8.94
N GLY A 504 -19.39 14.26 9.43
CA GLY A 504 -18.93 14.88 10.67
C GLY A 504 -19.20 14.12 11.98
N GLU A 505 -20.32 13.40 12.11
CA GLU A 505 -20.65 12.64 13.33
C GLU A 505 -19.83 11.33 13.49
N GLN A 506 -19.03 10.99 12.48
CA GLN A 506 -18.23 9.76 12.42
C GLN A 506 -16.71 10.03 12.56
N LEU A 507 -16.35 11.27 12.92
CA LEU A 507 -14.99 11.72 13.20
C LEU A 507 -14.51 11.15 14.54
N GLY A 508 -13.45 10.34 14.50
CA GLY A 508 -12.89 9.64 15.67
C GLY A 508 -12.40 8.22 15.36
N GLN A 509 -12.62 7.75 14.13
CA GLN A 509 -12.07 6.50 13.61
C GLN A 509 -10.66 6.74 13.04
N LYS A 510 -9.71 5.83 13.31
CA LYS A 510 -8.34 5.93 12.80
C LYS A 510 -8.28 5.56 11.32
N GLY A 511 -8.53 6.52 10.43
CA GLY A 511 -8.53 6.30 8.98
C GLY A 511 -7.13 6.02 8.43
N TYR A 512 -7.04 5.10 7.46
CA TYR A 512 -5.80 4.76 6.76
C TYR A 512 -5.97 4.88 5.25
N MET A 513 -6.42 3.84 4.52
CA MET A 513 -6.58 3.89 3.05
C MET A 513 -7.93 4.40 2.57
N SER A 514 -7.96 5.15 1.46
CA SER A 514 -9.18 5.70 0.88
C SER A 514 -9.15 5.77 -0.64
N PHE A 515 -10.31 5.62 -1.27
CA PHE A 515 -10.56 5.84 -2.70
C PHE A 515 -12.04 6.14 -2.95
N MET A 516 -12.36 6.61 -4.16
CA MET A 516 -13.73 6.83 -4.64
C MET A 516 -14.04 5.88 -5.80
N PHE A 517 -15.22 5.28 -5.79
CA PHE A 517 -15.69 4.31 -6.80
C PHE A 517 -17.22 4.15 -6.71
N ASP A 518 -17.89 3.76 -7.81
CA ASP A 518 -19.33 3.45 -7.83
C ASP A 518 -19.52 1.96 -7.51
N TYR A 519 -19.70 1.60 -6.23
CA TYR A 519 -19.72 0.18 -5.83
C TYR A 519 -21.05 -0.51 -6.12
N ASN A 520 -22.12 0.26 -6.26
CA ASN A 520 -23.48 -0.23 -6.34
C ASN A 520 -24.13 0.01 -7.71
N ASN A 521 -23.38 0.62 -8.64
CA ASN A 521 -23.79 0.91 -10.00
C ASN A 521 -24.98 1.90 -10.11
N ASP A 522 -25.06 2.87 -9.20
CA ASP A 522 -26.10 3.92 -9.21
C ASP A 522 -25.70 5.20 -9.98
N GLY A 523 -24.46 5.26 -10.46
CA GLY A 523 -23.93 6.38 -11.24
C GLY A 523 -23.36 7.52 -10.39
N HIS A 524 -23.25 7.34 -9.08
CA HIS A 524 -22.62 8.28 -8.16
C HIS A 524 -21.41 7.63 -7.48
N MET A 525 -20.28 8.34 -7.46
CA MET A 525 -19.09 7.83 -6.76
C MET A 525 -19.33 7.79 -5.26
N ASP A 526 -19.07 6.63 -4.66
CA ASP A 526 -19.10 6.36 -3.24
C ASP A 526 -17.69 6.48 -2.63
N LEU A 527 -17.60 6.54 -1.30
CA LEU A 527 -16.31 6.70 -0.62
C LEU A 527 -15.94 5.44 0.17
N PHE A 528 -14.80 4.83 -0.17
CA PHE A 528 -14.20 3.81 0.69
C PHE A 528 -13.40 4.45 1.82
N ALA A 529 -13.57 3.92 3.04
CA ALA A 529 -12.89 4.38 4.24
C ALA A 529 -12.29 3.21 5.02
N GLY A 530 -11.05 2.83 4.67
CA GLY A 530 -10.26 1.84 5.40
C GLY A 530 -9.87 2.35 6.79
N GLN A 531 -10.03 1.52 7.82
CA GLN A 531 -9.72 1.90 9.20
C GLN A 531 -8.58 1.07 9.76
N TYR A 532 -7.84 1.69 10.66
CA TYR A 532 -6.86 1.05 11.52
C TYR A 532 -7.51 0.77 12.88
N VAL A 533 -7.62 -0.50 13.26
CA VAL A 533 -8.22 -0.88 14.55
C VAL A 533 -7.20 -0.70 15.66
N VAL A 534 -7.49 0.19 16.62
CA VAL A 534 -6.71 0.35 17.87
C VAL A 534 -7.59 -0.10 19.03
N SER A 535 -7.11 -1.01 19.87
CA SER A 535 -7.82 -1.38 21.09
C SER A 535 -7.95 -0.20 22.04
N SER A 536 -8.95 -0.22 22.92
CA SER A 536 -9.17 0.81 23.95
C SER A 536 -7.96 1.04 24.89
N ASP A 537 -7.03 0.10 24.94
CA ASP A 537 -5.73 0.27 25.60
C ASP A 537 -4.74 0.84 24.59
N GLU A 538 -4.49 2.15 24.66
CA GLU A 538 -3.74 3.01 23.71
C GLU A 538 -2.25 2.67 23.49
N LYS A 539 -1.83 1.40 23.60
CA LYS A 539 -0.46 1.00 23.26
C LYS A 539 -0.38 0.73 21.77
N TRP A 540 0.23 1.67 21.04
CA TRP A 540 0.62 1.57 19.63
C TRP A 540 0.90 0.11 19.23
N GLY A 541 0.06 -0.46 18.37
CA GLY A 541 0.16 -1.80 17.77
C GLY A 541 0.39 -3.01 18.67
N PHE A 542 0.10 -2.92 19.98
CA PHE A 542 -0.31 -4.11 20.75
C PHE A 542 -1.83 -4.27 20.77
N GLY A 543 -2.53 -3.39 20.05
CA GLY A 543 -3.95 -3.44 19.80
C GLY A 543 -4.35 -4.82 19.31
N PRO A 544 -4.98 -5.65 20.15
CA PRO A 544 -5.69 -6.80 19.66
C PRO A 544 -6.49 -6.44 18.41
N ILE A 545 -6.23 -7.08 17.25
CA ILE A 545 -7.30 -7.27 16.27
C ILE A 545 -8.47 -7.73 17.12
N CYS A 546 -9.67 -7.19 17.02
CA CYS A 546 -10.82 -7.68 17.81
C CYS A 546 -11.18 -9.18 17.55
N THR A 547 -10.28 -9.93 16.88
CA THR A 547 -10.19 -11.37 16.65
C THR A 547 -11.06 -12.23 17.53
N CYS A 548 -11.90 -12.95 16.80
CA CYS A 548 -12.40 -14.28 17.08
C CYS A 548 -13.24 -14.38 18.34
N SER A 549 -12.72 -14.07 19.52
CA SER A 549 -13.44 -14.04 20.81
C SER A 549 -14.70 -13.14 20.79
N ASN A 550 -14.62 -11.94 20.18
CA ASN A 550 -15.77 -11.01 20.10
C ASN A 550 -16.66 -11.23 18.87
N LEU A 551 -16.15 -11.98 17.87
CA LEU A 551 -16.94 -12.46 16.73
C LEU A 551 -17.68 -13.78 17.06
N LEU A 552 -17.19 -14.57 18.02
CA LEU A 552 -17.83 -15.76 18.59
C LEU A 552 -18.93 -15.42 19.61
N ALA A 553 -18.91 -14.20 20.13
CA ALA A 553 -19.99 -13.69 20.93
C ALA A 553 -21.05 -13.13 19.98
N ASP A 554 -22.13 -13.90 19.72
CA ASP A 554 -23.38 -13.38 19.17
C ASP A 554 -23.90 -12.13 19.95
N GLU A 555 -23.33 -11.89 21.14
CA GLU A 555 -23.53 -10.72 21.96
C GLU A 555 -22.23 -9.88 22.07
N GLY A 556 -22.16 -8.78 21.32
CA GLY A 556 -21.54 -7.58 21.89
C GLY A 556 -20.24 -7.08 21.26
N TYR A 557 -20.29 -6.69 19.99
CA TYR A 557 -19.81 -5.33 19.74
C TYR A 557 -20.83 -4.36 20.32
N SER A 558 -20.38 -3.44 21.17
CA SER A 558 -21.19 -2.27 21.42
C SER A 558 -21.44 -1.59 20.07
N LYS A 559 -22.61 -0.94 19.88
CA LYS A 559 -22.87 -0.10 18.69
C LYS A 559 -21.76 0.94 18.40
N ARG A 560 -20.80 1.12 19.30
CA ARG A 560 -19.67 2.03 19.22
C ARG A 560 -18.46 1.47 18.46
N GLU A 561 -18.26 0.16 18.42
CA GLU A 561 -17.06 -0.45 17.79
C GLU A 561 -17.26 -0.77 16.30
N TRP A 562 -18.49 -1.11 15.87
CA TRP A 562 -18.85 -1.12 14.45
C TRP A 562 -18.78 0.28 13.82
N ARG A 563 -18.92 1.33 14.64
CA ARG A 563 -18.65 2.72 14.24
C ARG A 563 -17.16 3.03 14.16
N SER A 564 -16.25 2.05 14.12
CA SER A 564 -14.82 2.25 13.86
C SER A 564 -14.23 1.24 12.88
N ALA A 565 -15.08 0.41 12.25
CA ALA A 565 -14.66 -0.58 11.27
C ALA A 565 -14.49 0.06 9.88
N THR A 566 -13.67 -0.57 9.04
CA THR A 566 -13.65 -0.34 7.60
C THR A 566 -15.07 -0.28 7.05
N THR A 567 -15.34 0.70 6.19
CA THR A 567 -16.69 0.93 5.66
C THR A 567 -16.66 1.57 4.29
N ILE A 568 -17.82 1.53 3.63
CA ILE A 568 -18.16 2.37 2.49
C ILE A 568 -19.18 3.41 2.96
N PHE A 569 -19.09 4.61 2.39
CA PHE A 569 -20.08 5.67 2.48
C PHE A 569 -20.79 5.75 1.15
N LYS A 570 -22.05 5.31 1.13
CA LYS A 570 -22.91 5.34 -0.05
C LYS A 570 -23.35 6.77 -0.33
N ASN A 571 -23.17 7.25 -1.55
CA ASN A 571 -23.61 8.55 -2.01
C ASN A 571 -25.12 8.53 -2.27
N ASN A 572 -25.86 9.51 -1.75
CA ASN A 572 -27.31 9.60 -1.96
C ASN A 572 -27.69 10.30 -3.28
N GLY A 573 -26.70 10.76 -4.06
CA GLY A 573 -26.88 11.51 -5.30
C GLY A 573 -27.19 13.00 -5.10
N ASP A 574 -27.24 13.47 -3.85
CA ASP A 574 -27.49 14.87 -3.48
C ASP A 574 -26.29 15.54 -2.79
N GLY A 575 -25.12 14.88 -2.81
CA GLY A 575 -23.89 15.33 -2.15
C GLY A 575 -23.79 14.92 -0.68
N THR A 576 -24.77 14.18 -0.15
CA THR A 576 -24.71 13.58 1.20
C THR A 576 -24.43 12.08 1.13
N PHE A 577 -23.91 11.53 2.24
CA PHE A 577 -23.52 10.12 2.32
C PHE A 577 -24.15 9.39 3.50
N ILE A 578 -24.37 8.08 3.33
CA ILE A 578 -24.78 7.16 4.39
C ILE A 578 -23.72 6.07 4.60
N ASN A 579 -23.34 5.82 5.86
CA ASN A 579 -22.40 4.75 6.20
C ASN A 579 -23.12 3.39 6.19
N ILE A 580 -22.60 2.43 5.41
CA ILE A 580 -23.17 1.09 5.25
C ILE A 580 -22.45 -0.02 6.04
N ALA A 581 -21.59 0.30 7.02
CA ALA A 581 -20.81 -0.66 7.80
C ALA A 581 -21.64 -1.81 8.40
N GLY A 582 -22.90 -1.55 8.76
CA GLY A 582 -23.80 -2.57 9.29
C GLY A 582 -24.19 -3.66 8.29
N SER A 583 -24.28 -3.30 7.00
CA SER A 583 -24.60 -4.21 5.90
C SER A 583 -23.35 -4.89 5.35
N SER A 584 -22.25 -4.15 5.22
CA SER A 584 -21.02 -4.68 4.61
C SER A 584 -20.32 -5.73 5.47
N ARG A 585 -20.42 -5.63 6.81
CA ARG A 585 -19.90 -6.62 7.78
C ARG A 585 -18.43 -7.01 7.56
N PHE A 586 -17.62 -6.08 7.06
CA PHE A 586 -16.18 -6.30 6.90
C PHE A 586 -15.55 -6.71 8.23
N ILE A 587 -14.66 -7.70 8.18
CA ILE A 587 -13.86 -8.09 9.34
C ILE A 587 -13.00 -6.88 9.74
N PRO A 588 -13.06 -6.41 10.99
CA PRO A 588 -12.21 -5.31 11.45
C PRO A 588 -10.75 -5.74 11.45
N LEU A 589 -9.95 -5.16 10.54
CA LEU A 589 -8.51 -5.39 10.39
C LEU A 589 -7.75 -4.07 10.54
N GLY A 590 -6.47 -4.13 10.90
CA GLY A 590 -5.55 -3.00 10.79
C GLY A 590 -5.24 -2.72 9.32
N MET A 591 -6.15 -2.06 8.60
CA MET A 591 -6.01 -1.89 7.16
C MET A 591 -4.87 -0.94 6.83
N MET A 592 -3.88 -1.38 6.04
CA MET A 592 -2.82 -0.53 5.51
C MET A 592 -2.67 -0.58 3.98
N GLY A 593 -3.27 -1.58 3.34
CA GLY A 593 -3.41 -1.69 1.90
C GLY A 593 -4.87 -1.93 1.52
N SER A 594 -5.28 -1.40 0.39
CA SER A 594 -6.60 -1.74 -0.16
C SER A 594 -6.66 -1.34 -1.63
N ASN A 595 -7.35 -2.14 -2.44
CA ASN A 595 -7.67 -1.79 -3.83
C ASN A 595 -8.97 -2.48 -4.26
N HIS A 596 -9.49 -2.16 -5.44
CA HIS A 596 -10.75 -2.64 -5.96
C HIS A 596 -10.64 -3.02 -7.45
N GLY A 597 -11.55 -3.90 -7.89
CA GLY A 597 -11.67 -4.36 -9.27
C GLY A 597 -12.67 -5.51 -9.37
N ASP A 598 -13.37 -5.63 -10.49
CA ASP A 598 -14.33 -6.70 -10.77
C ASP A 598 -13.57 -7.95 -11.28
N TRP A 599 -13.24 -8.89 -10.38
CA TRP A 599 -12.42 -10.05 -10.77
C TRP A 599 -13.24 -11.14 -11.43
N ASN A 600 -14.53 -11.23 -11.13
CA ASN A 600 -15.41 -12.28 -11.64
C ASN A 600 -16.23 -11.81 -12.85
N ASN A 601 -16.06 -10.57 -13.30
CA ASN A 601 -16.79 -9.93 -14.37
C ASN A 601 -18.31 -9.93 -14.15
N ASP A 602 -18.81 -9.94 -12.92
CA ASP A 602 -20.25 -9.95 -12.61
C ASP A 602 -20.92 -8.56 -12.69
N GLY A 603 -20.11 -7.52 -12.93
CA GLY A 603 -20.56 -6.14 -13.05
C GLY A 603 -20.42 -5.32 -11.77
N TYR A 604 -20.05 -5.94 -10.64
CA TYR A 604 -19.81 -5.23 -9.39
C TYR A 604 -18.32 -5.25 -9.04
N GLU A 605 -17.78 -4.10 -8.61
CA GLU A 605 -16.38 -4.07 -8.19
C GLU A 605 -16.18 -4.72 -6.82
N ASP A 606 -15.22 -5.63 -6.77
CA ASP A 606 -14.80 -6.35 -5.57
C ASP A 606 -13.66 -5.62 -4.86
N LEU A 607 -13.38 -6.05 -3.63
CA LEU A 607 -12.39 -5.41 -2.76
C LEU A 607 -11.29 -6.36 -2.35
N LEU A 608 -10.06 -5.85 -2.36
CA LEU A 608 -8.90 -6.49 -1.75
C LEU A 608 -8.43 -5.64 -0.58
N PHE A 609 -8.35 -6.26 0.60
CA PHE A 609 -7.86 -5.66 1.82
C PHE A 609 -6.50 -6.22 2.18
N GLY A 610 -5.54 -5.34 2.39
CA GLY A 610 -4.23 -5.63 2.92
C GLY A 610 -4.15 -5.13 4.37
N ALA A 611 -3.96 -6.08 5.28
CA ALA A 611 -3.64 -5.75 6.66
C ALA A 611 -2.20 -5.26 6.77
N GLY A 612 -1.94 -4.38 7.71
CA GLY A 612 -0.58 -3.99 8.05
C GLY A 612 -0.51 -3.42 9.45
N GLY A 613 0.61 -3.69 10.10
CA GLY A 613 1.07 -2.94 11.24
C GLY A 613 2.58 -3.10 11.38
N PRO A 614 3.26 -2.19 12.09
CA PRO A 614 4.72 -2.16 12.08
C PRO A 614 5.37 -3.32 12.86
N TYR A 615 4.60 -4.04 13.68
CA TYR A 615 5.11 -5.09 14.56
C TYR A 615 5.29 -6.40 13.82
N MET A 616 6.50 -6.95 13.80
CA MET A 616 6.83 -8.21 13.13
C MET A 616 5.97 -9.39 13.61
N GLN A 617 5.47 -9.29 14.83
CA GLN A 617 4.57 -10.26 15.40
C GLN A 617 3.25 -10.35 14.62
N GLN A 618 2.76 -9.26 14.02
CA GLN A 618 1.50 -9.25 13.29
C GLN A 618 1.66 -9.88 11.90
N ALA A 619 0.97 -10.98 11.63
CA ALA A 619 0.88 -11.60 10.31
C ALA A 619 -0.59 -11.94 10.00
N GLU A 620 -1.13 -11.33 8.95
CA GLU A 620 -2.56 -11.36 8.63
C GLU A 620 -2.76 -11.62 7.13
N PRO A 621 -3.82 -12.33 6.71
CA PRO A 621 -4.05 -12.55 5.31
C PRO A 621 -4.51 -11.29 4.59
N PHE A 622 -4.26 -11.23 3.29
CA PHE A 622 -5.10 -10.42 2.43
C PHE A 622 -6.53 -10.92 2.49
N LEU A 623 -7.50 -10.01 2.55
CA LEU A 623 -8.91 -10.39 2.43
C LEU A 623 -9.49 -9.95 1.09
N PHE A 624 -9.91 -10.93 0.29
CA PHE A 624 -10.75 -10.72 -0.88
C PHE A 624 -12.21 -10.71 -0.46
N TYR A 625 -12.92 -9.64 -0.82
CA TYR A 625 -14.35 -9.48 -0.60
C TYR A 625 -15.06 -9.34 -1.95
N GLU A 626 -15.91 -10.32 -2.24
CA GLU A 626 -16.82 -10.31 -3.38
C GLU A 626 -18.00 -9.38 -3.06
N ASN A 627 -18.34 -8.47 -3.97
CA ASN A 627 -19.48 -7.58 -3.84
C ASN A 627 -20.74 -8.28 -4.33
N ASN A 628 -21.74 -8.46 -3.46
CA ASN A 628 -22.95 -9.22 -3.82
C ASN A 628 -24.00 -8.37 -4.56
N GLY A 629 -23.74 -7.07 -4.79
CA GLY A 629 -24.65 -6.14 -5.46
C GLY A 629 -25.83 -5.63 -4.62
N ASP A 630 -25.86 -5.93 -3.32
CA ASP A 630 -26.97 -5.63 -2.40
C ASP A 630 -26.52 -4.95 -1.09
N ASP A 631 -25.46 -4.13 -1.18
CA ASP A 631 -24.75 -3.49 -0.05
C ASP A 631 -24.04 -4.49 0.89
N THR A 632 -24.02 -5.79 0.55
CA THR A 632 -23.30 -6.83 1.31
C THR A 632 -22.10 -7.37 0.55
N PHE A 633 -21.12 -7.88 1.32
CA PHE A 633 -19.86 -8.40 0.78
C PHE A 633 -19.54 -9.77 1.38
N THR A 634 -18.97 -10.66 0.55
CA THR A 634 -18.61 -12.02 0.94
C THR A 634 -17.09 -12.18 0.95
N ASN A 635 -16.50 -12.52 2.11
CA ASN A 635 -15.08 -12.88 2.16
C ASN A 635 -14.85 -14.22 1.42
N ILE A 636 -14.01 -14.22 0.38
CA ILE A 636 -13.70 -15.42 -0.41
C ILE A 636 -12.27 -15.93 -0.19
N THR A 637 -11.54 -15.34 0.75
CA THR A 637 -10.14 -15.67 1.02
C THR A 637 -10.02 -17.10 1.56
N PRO A 638 -9.19 -17.97 0.96
CA PRO A 638 -9.04 -19.35 1.39
C PRO A 638 -8.24 -19.41 2.69
N PHE A 639 -8.65 -20.30 3.57
CA PHE A 639 -8.00 -20.46 4.86
C PHE A 639 -6.70 -21.27 4.77
N GLU A 640 -6.59 -22.17 3.81
CA GLU A 640 -5.52 -23.17 3.70
C GLU A 640 -4.15 -22.63 3.16
N MET A 641 -3.91 -21.32 3.15
CA MET A 641 -2.89 -20.68 2.29
C MET A 641 -1.87 -19.77 2.99
N LEU A 642 -0.70 -20.30 3.36
CA LEU A 642 0.38 -19.52 4.01
C LEU A 642 0.89 -18.29 3.23
N SER A 643 0.90 -18.37 1.90
CA SER A 643 1.41 -17.30 1.04
C SER A 643 0.53 -16.06 1.04
N LEU A 644 -0.77 -16.20 1.36
CA LEU A 644 -1.69 -15.07 1.48
C LEU A 644 -1.56 -14.35 2.83
N PHE A 645 -0.92 -14.96 3.84
CA PHE A 645 -0.66 -14.34 5.14
C PHE A 645 0.59 -13.47 5.10
N GLY A 646 0.57 -12.35 5.81
CA GLY A 646 1.72 -11.46 6.00
C GLY A 646 1.24 -10.02 6.18
N LYS A 647 1.80 -9.07 5.43
CA LYS A 647 1.42 -7.64 5.53
C LYS A 647 1.26 -7.05 4.15
N GLY A 648 0.02 -6.70 3.85
CA GLY A 648 -0.46 -6.22 2.58
C GLY A 648 -0.55 -4.72 2.50
N HIS A 649 0.41 -4.06 1.85
CA HIS A 649 0.38 -2.60 1.68
C HIS A 649 0.01 -2.23 0.24
N GLY A 650 0.95 -2.35 -0.69
CA GLY A 650 0.69 -2.14 -2.12
C GLY A 650 -0.04 -3.33 -2.74
N SER A 651 -1.13 -3.05 -3.46
CA SER A 651 -1.82 -4.04 -4.28
C SER A 651 -2.41 -3.36 -5.51
N ALA A 652 -2.45 -4.06 -6.64
CA ALA A 652 -3.05 -3.56 -7.87
C ALA A 652 -3.75 -4.66 -8.67
N PHE A 653 -4.88 -4.31 -9.27
CA PHE A 653 -5.61 -5.10 -10.26
C PHE A 653 -5.18 -4.70 -11.67
N THR A 654 -5.02 -5.70 -12.55
CA THR A 654 -4.79 -5.51 -13.99
C THR A 654 -5.13 -6.79 -14.73
N ASP A 655 -5.47 -6.73 -16.01
CA ASP A 655 -5.48 -7.91 -16.89
C ASP A 655 -4.11 -7.97 -17.60
N PHE A 656 -3.07 -8.48 -16.92
CA PHE A 656 -1.68 -8.38 -17.40
C PHE A 656 -1.44 -9.26 -18.63
N ASN A 657 -2.32 -10.23 -18.87
CA ASN A 657 -2.19 -11.23 -19.91
C ASN A 657 -3.16 -11.01 -21.10
N HIS A 658 -4.08 -10.06 -20.98
CA HIS A 658 -5.11 -9.70 -21.94
C HIS A 658 -6.08 -10.85 -22.26
N ASP A 659 -6.50 -11.60 -21.23
CA ASP A 659 -7.51 -12.67 -21.34
C ASP A 659 -8.92 -12.22 -20.93
N GLY A 660 -9.05 -11.02 -20.36
CA GLY A 660 -10.32 -10.42 -19.95
C GLY A 660 -10.67 -10.54 -18.48
N PHE A 661 -9.83 -11.17 -17.69
CA PHE A 661 -10.05 -11.36 -16.27
C PHE A 661 -8.99 -10.60 -15.49
N LEU A 662 -9.42 -9.79 -14.50
CA LEU A 662 -8.47 -9.04 -13.70
C LEU A 662 -7.65 -10.00 -12.82
N ASP A 663 -6.35 -9.91 -12.97
CA ASP A 663 -5.29 -10.47 -12.13
C ASP A 663 -4.92 -9.48 -11.01
N VAL A 664 -4.18 -9.95 -10.00
CA VAL A 664 -3.80 -9.15 -8.84
C VAL A 664 -2.32 -9.30 -8.54
N ALA A 665 -1.62 -8.19 -8.34
CA ALA A 665 -0.30 -8.20 -7.70
C ALA A 665 -0.37 -7.57 -6.32
N THR A 666 0.33 -8.14 -5.33
CA THR A 666 0.34 -7.63 -3.96
C THR A 666 1.68 -7.79 -3.25
N ASN A 667 2.06 -6.74 -2.52
CA ASN A 667 3.21 -6.71 -1.63
C ASN A 667 2.85 -7.39 -0.34
N ASN A 668 3.54 -8.49 -0.05
CA ASN A 668 3.34 -9.23 1.17
C ASN A 668 4.64 -9.25 1.97
N GLY A 669 4.70 -8.48 3.05
CA GLY A 669 5.91 -8.34 3.85
C GLY A 669 5.88 -7.07 4.70
N GLY A 670 6.64 -7.08 5.79
CA GLY A 670 6.63 -6.01 6.77
C GLY A 670 7.74 -4.98 6.64
N ALA A 671 7.78 -4.12 7.66
CA ALA A 671 8.66 -2.96 7.71
C ALA A 671 10.07 -3.27 8.24
N ALA A 672 10.45 -4.55 8.42
CA ALA A 672 11.75 -4.95 8.95
C ALA A 672 12.39 -6.08 8.13
N PRO A 673 13.73 -6.23 8.12
CA PRO A 673 14.40 -7.27 7.34
C PRO A 673 14.05 -8.71 7.74
N GLY A 674 13.73 -8.95 9.02
CA GLY A 674 13.20 -10.25 9.44
C GLY A 674 11.75 -10.49 9.02
N ASP A 675 11.03 -9.43 8.67
CA ASP A 675 9.60 -9.48 8.40
C ASP A 675 9.27 -9.60 6.90
N LEU A 676 10.26 -9.93 6.08
CA LEU A 676 10.03 -10.21 4.66
C LEU A 676 9.12 -11.43 4.51
N TRP A 677 8.25 -11.38 3.51
CA TRP A 677 7.35 -12.46 3.15
C TRP A 677 7.26 -12.60 1.62
N PRO A 678 6.76 -13.73 1.09
CA PRO A 678 6.52 -13.85 -0.34
C PRO A 678 5.39 -12.94 -0.84
N SER A 679 5.75 -11.89 -1.57
CA SER A 679 4.81 -11.13 -2.41
C SER A 679 4.21 -11.99 -3.53
N LEU A 680 3.07 -11.59 -4.07
CA LEU A 680 2.28 -12.44 -4.98
C LEU A 680 1.85 -11.72 -6.25
N LEU A 681 1.97 -12.40 -7.38
CA LEU A 681 1.22 -12.17 -8.61
C LEU A 681 0.23 -13.33 -8.76
N LEU A 682 -1.04 -13.02 -8.57
CA LEU A 682 -2.19 -13.92 -8.61
C LEU A 682 -2.87 -13.79 -9.97
N ARG A 683 -2.77 -14.82 -10.79
CA ARG A 683 -3.48 -14.91 -12.07
C ARG A 683 -4.90 -15.43 -11.85
N ASN A 684 -5.86 -14.79 -12.49
CA ASN A 684 -7.25 -15.21 -12.48
C ASN A 684 -7.46 -16.43 -13.39
N LYS A 685 -8.24 -17.42 -12.94
CA LYS A 685 -8.55 -18.64 -13.71
C LYS A 685 -9.66 -18.44 -14.74
N GLY A 686 -10.32 -17.28 -14.70
CA GLY A 686 -11.41 -16.90 -15.56
C GLY A 686 -12.73 -17.60 -15.27
N ASN A 687 -13.78 -17.18 -15.98
CA ASN A 687 -15.12 -17.74 -15.93
C ASN A 687 -15.86 -17.50 -17.27
N ASP A 688 -17.19 -17.67 -17.29
CA ASP A 688 -18.01 -17.53 -18.50
C ASP A 688 -18.59 -16.12 -18.71
N ASN A 689 -18.43 -15.20 -17.75
CA ASN A 689 -18.95 -13.84 -17.84
C ASN A 689 -18.22 -13.03 -18.92
N HIS A 690 -18.92 -12.02 -19.42
CA HIS A 690 -18.48 -11.12 -20.46
C HIS A 690 -17.84 -9.86 -19.88
N TRP A 691 -17.07 -9.16 -20.69
CA TRP A 691 -16.33 -7.98 -20.26
C TRP A 691 -16.07 -7.01 -21.40
N LEU A 692 -15.73 -5.77 -21.08
CA LEU A 692 -15.24 -4.77 -22.02
C LEU A 692 -14.07 -4.02 -21.38
N ARG A 693 -12.94 -3.93 -22.08
CA ARG A 693 -11.80 -3.09 -21.68
C ARG A 693 -11.70 -1.86 -22.57
N ILE A 694 -11.48 -0.68 -21.98
CA ILE A 694 -11.49 0.60 -22.68
C ILE A 694 -10.22 1.38 -22.34
N LYS A 695 -9.33 1.51 -23.32
CA LYS A 695 -8.19 2.43 -23.28
C LYS A 695 -8.63 3.78 -23.84
N LEU A 696 -8.38 4.86 -23.10
CA LEU A 696 -8.68 6.21 -23.55
C LEU A 696 -7.43 6.86 -24.12
N LYS A 697 -7.58 7.51 -25.28
CA LYS A 697 -6.51 8.25 -25.93
C LYS A 697 -6.88 9.73 -26.00
N ALA A 698 -6.40 10.48 -25.01
CA ALA A 698 -6.50 11.93 -24.96
C ALA A 698 -5.46 12.55 -25.93
N GLU A 699 -5.92 13.40 -26.85
CA GLU A 699 -5.09 13.89 -27.99
C GLU A 699 -5.30 15.37 -28.32
N LEU A 700 -6.03 16.09 -27.48
CA LEU A 700 -6.27 17.53 -27.63
C LEU A 700 -5.27 18.34 -26.77
N PRO A 701 -4.95 19.59 -27.15
CA PRO A 701 -3.95 20.40 -26.44
C PRO A 701 -4.31 20.80 -25.00
N ASP A 702 -5.61 20.75 -24.65
CA ASP A 702 -6.15 21.19 -23.35
C ASP A 702 -6.68 20.00 -22.53
N THR A 703 -5.95 18.89 -22.55
CA THR A 703 -6.24 17.70 -21.75
C THR A 703 -4.95 16.96 -21.41
N ASN A 704 -4.97 16.21 -20.30
CA ASN A 704 -3.84 15.38 -19.92
C ASN A 704 -3.80 14.09 -20.76
N ALA A 705 -2.63 13.72 -21.28
CA ALA A 705 -2.43 12.65 -22.25
C ALA A 705 -2.77 11.26 -21.71
N MET A 706 -2.76 11.10 -20.39
CA MET A 706 -3.17 9.87 -19.70
C MET A 706 -4.68 9.74 -19.49
N ALA A 707 -5.46 10.77 -19.86
CA ALA A 707 -6.90 10.85 -19.66
C ALA A 707 -7.36 10.68 -18.20
N VAL A 708 -6.49 10.93 -17.21
CA VAL A 708 -6.82 10.88 -15.78
C VAL A 708 -7.94 11.89 -15.49
N GLY A 709 -8.97 11.44 -14.77
CA GLY A 709 -10.21 12.17 -14.53
C GLY A 709 -11.27 12.00 -15.63
N ALA A 710 -10.96 11.35 -16.76
CA ALA A 710 -11.99 10.98 -17.74
C ALA A 710 -12.97 9.98 -17.11
N ARG A 711 -14.26 10.23 -17.28
CA ARG A 711 -15.33 9.36 -16.81
C ARG A 711 -15.94 8.59 -17.98
N VAL A 712 -16.15 7.29 -17.79
CA VAL A 712 -16.89 6.44 -18.72
C VAL A 712 -18.13 5.90 -18.03
N THR A 713 -19.29 6.18 -18.62
CA THR A 713 -20.57 5.60 -18.23
C THR A 713 -21.00 4.57 -19.26
N LEU A 714 -21.14 3.32 -18.84
CA LEU A 714 -21.53 2.19 -19.67
C LEU A 714 -22.98 1.82 -19.43
N TYR A 715 -23.70 1.49 -20.50
CA TYR A 715 -25.07 0.98 -20.46
C TYR A 715 -25.15 -0.34 -21.23
N ALA A 716 -25.71 -1.37 -20.61
CA ALA A 716 -26.02 -2.65 -21.24
C ALA A 716 -27.34 -3.20 -20.66
N ASP A 717 -28.44 -3.09 -21.40
CA ASP A 717 -29.81 -3.41 -20.95
C ASP A 717 -30.19 -2.74 -19.61
N ASP A 718 -30.21 -3.50 -18.51
CA ASP A 718 -30.50 -3.02 -17.16
C ASP A 718 -29.25 -2.61 -16.36
N MET A 719 -28.05 -2.89 -16.89
CA MET A 719 -26.77 -2.57 -16.27
C MET A 719 -26.33 -1.13 -16.60
N LEU A 720 -25.96 -0.41 -15.54
CA LEU A 720 -25.23 0.86 -15.56
C LEU A 720 -23.88 0.63 -14.86
N GLN A 721 -22.79 1.18 -15.38
CA GLN A 721 -21.53 1.25 -14.64
C GLN A 721 -20.85 2.59 -14.90
N VAL A 722 -20.27 3.19 -13.86
CA VAL A 722 -19.47 4.41 -13.96
C VAL A 722 -18.06 4.15 -13.45
N LYS A 723 -17.07 4.46 -14.28
CA LYS A 723 -15.65 4.39 -13.90
C LYS A 723 -14.90 5.63 -14.32
N GLU A 724 -13.88 5.99 -13.55
CA GLU A 724 -12.95 7.08 -13.87
C GLU A 724 -11.53 6.56 -14.05
N VAL A 725 -10.79 7.15 -14.98
CA VAL A 725 -9.35 6.89 -15.07
C VAL A 725 -8.68 7.56 -13.87
N GLN A 726 -8.15 6.76 -12.96
CA GLN A 726 -7.49 7.21 -11.73
C GLN A 726 -6.02 6.82 -11.78
N SER A 727 -5.12 7.76 -11.45
CA SER A 727 -3.70 7.47 -11.30
C SER A 727 -3.20 7.86 -9.93
N GLY A 728 -2.58 6.91 -9.24
CA GLY A 728 -2.23 7.04 -7.83
C GLY A 728 -3.46 7.07 -6.92
N GLY A 729 -3.19 7.07 -5.62
CA GLY A 729 -4.17 6.71 -4.58
C GLY A 729 -3.74 5.43 -3.87
N GLN A 730 -4.34 5.17 -2.71
CA GLN A 730 -3.99 4.00 -1.86
C GLN A 730 -2.50 4.01 -1.46
N PHE A 731 -1.92 2.93 -0.93
CA PHE A 731 -0.55 2.92 -0.38
C PHE A 731 0.54 2.98 -1.48
N GLY A 732 0.55 4.05 -2.27
CA GLY A 732 1.39 4.23 -3.46
C GLY A 732 1.09 3.24 -4.58
N ALA A 733 -0.14 2.73 -4.69
CA ALA A 733 -0.48 1.72 -5.68
C ALA A 733 -1.24 2.32 -6.87
N THR A 734 -1.21 1.65 -8.02
CA THR A 734 -1.97 2.10 -9.20
C THR A 734 -2.43 0.90 -10.01
N ASN A 735 -3.75 0.79 -10.21
CA ASN A 735 -4.33 -0.15 -11.17
C ASN A 735 -3.95 0.26 -12.60
N SER A 736 -4.17 -0.65 -13.55
CA SER A 736 -4.16 -0.28 -14.96
C SER A 736 -5.04 0.95 -15.22
N LEU A 737 -4.57 1.84 -16.09
CA LEU A 737 -5.39 2.97 -16.57
C LEU A 737 -6.39 2.54 -17.65
N VAL A 738 -6.28 1.30 -18.15
CA VAL A 738 -7.28 0.71 -19.02
C VAL A 738 -8.49 0.32 -18.16
N LEU A 739 -9.61 1.00 -18.38
CA LEU A 739 -10.84 0.72 -17.64
C LEU A 739 -11.36 -0.66 -18.02
N HIS A 740 -11.72 -1.45 -17.01
CA HIS A 740 -12.30 -2.78 -17.18
C HIS A 740 -13.73 -2.77 -16.63
N PHE A 741 -14.66 -3.31 -17.42
CA PHE A 741 -16.08 -3.47 -17.09
C PHE A 741 -16.44 -4.95 -17.21
N GLY A 742 -16.84 -5.60 -16.11
CA GLY A 742 -17.53 -6.89 -16.19
C GLY A 742 -18.97 -6.69 -16.64
N LEU A 743 -19.51 -7.64 -17.38
CA LEU A 743 -20.81 -7.52 -18.05
C LEU A 743 -21.76 -8.66 -17.67
N ALA A 744 -21.40 -9.51 -16.72
CA ALA A 744 -22.13 -10.72 -16.38
C ALA A 744 -22.46 -11.54 -17.65
N ASP A 745 -23.73 -11.81 -17.92
CA ASP A 745 -24.21 -12.53 -19.10
C ASP A 745 -24.64 -11.62 -20.28
N HIS A 746 -24.43 -10.30 -20.18
CA HIS A 746 -24.77 -9.36 -21.26
C HIS A 746 -23.92 -9.60 -22.50
N THR A 747 -24.58 -9.80 -23.64
CA THR A 747 -23.90 -10.13 -24.90
C THR A 747 -23.56 -8.92 -25.79
N ALA A 748 -23.96 -7.72 -25.36
CA ALA A 748 -23.70 -6.46 -26.06
C ALA A 748 -23.67 -5.30 -25.06
N VAL A 749 -23.00 -4.22 -25.43
CA VAL A 749 -23.04 -2.93 -24.73
C VAL A 749 -23.80 -1.93 -25.61
N ASP A 750 -24.89 -1.38 -25.10
CA ASP A 750 -25.78 -0.49 -25.86
C ASP A 750 -25.06 0.80 -26.21
N LYS A 751 -24.40 1.40 -25.21
CA LYS A 751 -23.56 2.57 -25.41
C LYS A 751 -22.57 2.78 -24.26
N ILE A 752 -21.52 3.52 -24.58
CA ILE A 752 -20.67 4.19 -23.60
C ILE A 752 -20.73 5.71 -23.84
N VAL A 753 -20.70 6.46 -22.75
CA VAL A 753 -20.56 7.93 -22.75
C VAL A 753 -19.27 8.25 -22.03
N ILE A 754 -18.35 8.92 -22.72
CA ILE A 754 -17.04 9.31 -22.19
C ILE A 754 -17.04 10.82 -22.01
N ARG A 755 -16.95 11.29 -20.77
CA ARG A 755 -16.72 12.69 -20.45
C ARG A 755 -15.22 12.89 -20.24
N TRP A 756 -14.62 13.73 -21.08
CA TRP A 756 -13.18 14.01 -21.05
C TRP A 756 -12.83 15.05 -19.97
N PRO A 757 -11.63 14.99 -19.39
CA PRO A 757 -11.17 15.91 -18.35
C PRO A 757 -10.60 17.16 -19.02
N ASN A 758 -11.48 17.99 -19.56
CA ASN A 758 -11.16 19.29 -20.15
C ASN A 758 -12.25 20.31 -19.80
N ARG A 759 -11.95 21.61 -19.88
CA ARG A 759 -12.88 22.68 -19.42
C ARG A 759 -14.25 22.66 -20.09
N ASP A 760 -14.31 22.23 -21.35
CA ASP A 760 -15.56 22.15 -22.10
C ASP A 760 -16.37 20.89 -21.76
N LEU A 761 -15.83 20.01 -20.90
CA LEU A 761 -16.40 18.72 -20.49
C LEU A 761 -16.92 17.94 -21.69
N GLN A 762 -16.07 17.82 -22.71
CA GLN A 762 -16.44 17.21 -23.97
C GLN A 762 -16.96 15.78 -23.73
N GLU A 763 -18.06 15.42 -24.41
CA GLU A 763 -18.56 14.05 -24.41
C GLU A 763 -18.33 13.35 -25.75
N THR A 764 -17.91 12.08 -25.68
CA THR A 764 -17.90 11.14 -26.79
C THR A 764 -18.90 10.03 -26.50
N VAL A 765 -19.79 9.73 -27.46
CA VAL A 765 -20.74 8.61 -27.36
C VAL A 765 -20.41 7.57 -28.41
N ILE A 766 -20.32 6.31 -27.99
CA ILE A 766 -20.18 5.15 -28.88
C ILE A 766 -21.31 4.18 -28.57
N GLU A 767 -22.01 3.72 -29.59
CA GLU A 767 -23.16 2.84 -29.46
C GLU A 767 -22.87 1.47 -30.09
N ASN A 768 -23.62 0.44 -29.68
CA ASN A 768 -23.62 -0.91 -30.23
C ASN A 768 -22.23 -1.55 -30.26
N LEU A 769 -21.68 -1.77 -29.08
CA LEU A 769 -20.37 -2.38 -28.87
C LEU A 769 -20.51 -3.89 -28.60
N ASP A 770 -19.65 -4.67 -29.24
CA ASP A 770 -19.50 -6.10 -28.91
C ASP A 770 -18.84 -6.26 -27.54
N VAL A 771 -19.03 -7.44 -26.94
CA VAL A 771 -18.39 -7.83 -25.67
C VAL A 771 -17.14 -8.67 -25.89
N ASN A 772 -16.39 -8.91 -24.82
CA ASN A 772 -15.12 -9.65 -24.77
C ASN A 772 -14.04 -9.05 -25.68
N GLN A 773 -13.89 -7.73 -25.64
CA GLN A 773 -12.90 -7.02 -26.43
C GLN A 773 -12.25 -5.89 -25.65
N GLU A 774 -11.07 -5.51 -26.10
CA GLU A 774 -10.37 -4.30 -25.68
C GLU A 774 -10.40 -3.30 -26.83
N ILE A 775 -10.88 -2.10 -26.55
CA ILE A 775 -10.97 -0.99 -27.50
C ILE A 775 -10.11 0.19 -27.05
N GLU A 776 -9.61 0.94 -28.02
CA GLU A 776 -9.01 2.26 -27.79
C GLU A 776 -9.91 3.33 -28.37
N VAL A 777 -10.30 4.32 -27.57
CA VAL A 777 -11.16 5.44 -27.99
C VAL A 777 -10.34 6.73 -28.11
N SER A 778 -10.39 7.36 -29.29
CA SER A 778 -9.71 8.63 -29.56
C SER A 778 -10.63 9.80 -29.27
N GLN A 779 -10.21 10.68 -28.35
CA GLN A 779 -10.90 11.95 -28.08
C GLN A 779 -11.02 12.82 -29.33
N ARG A 780 -9.93 12.93 -30.11
CA ARG A 780 -9.87 13.80 -31.29
C ARG A 780 -10.88 13.40 -32.37
N THR A 781 -11.07 12.11 -32.59
CA THR A 781 -11.91 11.61 -33.69
C THR A 781 -13.31 11.20 -33.25
N GLY A 782 -13.53 10.97 -31.95
CA GLY A 782 -14.76 10.40 -31.41
C GLY A 782 -15.01 8.96 -31.90
N LYS A 783 -13.97 8.25 -32.32
CA LYS A 783 -14.03 6.88 -32.85
C LYS A 783 -13.17 5.95 -32.01
N TYR A 784 -13.49 4.66 -32.10
CA TYR A 784 -12.69 3.60 -31.49
C TYR A 784 -12.06 2.67 -32.54
N ARG A 785 -11.03 1.95 -32.10
CA ARG A 785 -10.48 0.78 -32.77
C ARG A 785 -10.43 -0.39 -31.79
N VAL A 786 -10.59 -1.61 -32.30
CA VAL A 786 -10.40 -2.83 -31.51
C VAL A 786 -8.90 -3.13 -31.42
N LEU A 787 -8.36 -3.17 -30.22
CA LEU A 787 -6.97 -3.59 -29.96
C LEU A 787 -6.87 -5.11 -29.91
N TRP A 788 -7.84 -5.74 -29.25
CA TRP A 788 -7.95 -7.19 -29.10
C TRP A 788 -9.41 -7.61 -28.95
N ALA A 789 -9.76 -8.81 -29.39
CA ALA A 789 -11.07 -9.41 -29.15
C ALA A 789 -10.92 -10.91 -28.91
N LYS A 790 -11.66 -11.43 -27.93
CA LYS A 790 -11.70 -12.86 -27.62
C LYS A 790 -12.28 -13.57 -28.84
N PRO A 791 -11.57 -14.54 -29.43
CA PRO A 791 -12.12 -15.30 -30.54
C PRO A 791 -13.44 -15.94 -30.10
N PRO A 792 -14.49 -15.90 -30.94
CA PRO A 792 -15.73 -16.61 -30.61
C PRO A 792 -15.40 -18.08 -30.36
N ALA A 793 -15.98 -18.64 -29.30
CA ALA A 793 -15.78 -20.04 -28.95
C ALA A 793 -16.04 -20.89 -30.20
N ILE A 794 -15.01 -21.53 -30.73
CA ILE A 794 -15.18 -22.46 -31.85
C ILE A 794 -16.03 -23.59 -31.29
N LEU A 795 -17.32 -23.60 -31.62
CA LEU A 795 -18.15 -24.77 -31.49
C LEU A 795 -17.37 -25.91 -32.14
N GLN A 796 -16.82 -26.83 -31.34
CA GLN A 796 -16.33 -28.09 -31.85
C GLN A 796 -17.55 -28.79 -32.44
N VAL A 797 -17.80 -28.54 -33.73
CA VAL A 797 -18.70 -29.34 -34.53
C VAL A 797 -18.06 -30.72 -34.51
N GLY A 798 -18.59 -31.57 -33.63
CA GLY A 798 -18.10 -32.93 -33.45
C GLY A 798 -17.90 -33.55 -34.82
N LYS A 799 -16.68 -34.03 -35.07
CA LYS A 799 -16.39 -34.86 -36.24
C LYS A 799 -17.32 -36.07 -36.16
N ARG A 800 -18.50 -35.98 -36.80
CA ARG A 800 -19.30 -37.14 -37.17
C ARG A 800 -18.62 -37.81 -38.36
N ARG A 801 -17.63 -38.66 -38.07
CA ARG A 801 -17.47 -40.05 -38.55
C ARG A 801 -16.04 -40.51 -38.36
#